data_AF-A0A956PHZ1-F1
#
_entry.id   AF-A0A956PHZ1-F1
#
_cell.length_a   1.000
_cell.length_b   1.000
_cell.length_c   1.000
_cell.angle_alpha   90.00
_cell.angle_beta   90.00
_cell.angle_gamma   90.00
#
_symmetry.space_group_name_H-M   'P 1'
#
loop_
_entity.id
_entity.type
_entity.pdbx_description
1 polymer ?
#
loop_
_entity_poly.entity_id
_entity_poly.type
_entity_poly.pdbx_seq_one_letter_code
_entity_poly.pdbx_strand_id
1 'polypeptide(L)'
;AAGSEINVQASSSLDLSSARADQITLQGGFLNLDSSLIEGDSLVDLSGDAVSLLGISKVSTRRAPFPIGPTLFEPEIRISSGSYIDMDYLESEGLQSYRVYLETTGSSPTDFINVALDTTRSDPSDGGIQLTAFSDGNIMVRDVASVITNEAGGIDLARPGGVPGTSSTDPSAIKSDSGSIFIQSSGEVNFGLGDGATIPDLGDSLVKVENGSGSVQIVAFLGVNDRNSTPTSPELLEIETAGAVRIQGALVGDFQAANVGRIEVDGESLFVNSTATNGLMNVASLNDLSFIDLRNNGGEVLVAEGGILSTPGRTIRNQPLVAAGPNIWQLEQTSSTVADLVRITERSDARLDNFSVQTGKTVIVRTENGASILNGNPGSGGANVVNNGTLVLNSDGAVGTVADPLSIVGDTLSVGTSLGATSQIFLALAPSSGSTVAVQGVDPDYLLVTIPATAGSNPGNIEAVGDIVLDVSGNLDVNSNIRSNSGLALFSSGDVNLNEGVRGDGTLLVEADRILNGDGGNLIGNQIGLNLNQDFGTSADFINLTAEVLVLGNRSTADYFLETGGLDNSVTWAESLAVGNKTIAGNRSNVLEHRHTDGDIIVNGGLSAAERIVLSTTSATPADIDVNSTVNGVNRVELRSTGNINQGASGALTGLVDSSSVLLDAGGNIGAIDNDQQVSSGTLALTAAGSAYVQDKSGDLEVVSDGTLSGSLGAGQDLRVRVDNGDLTLSGDISATNAAFVAGTNLEINAQTLDPDIFIEANVTADQNLVFLAAGDIKMGPGHSLTVNNPGGGLGLGAGGSIGSATDPIVFNAPNLSLNPGTGAIQAATPPTSVPSVTAVGVTVNGQSVGPGPGPGPGPGPGPEPQPEPEIPVTPTIPVTDLPGSEVFETAVVVSDELVPSALAQDDVELVDEALGELLGTTEFDEVLDPTFVPLEWWNDEDFLRRKFRR
;
A
#
# COMPACT_ATOMS: atom_id res chain seq x y z
N ALA A 1 -2.25 79.64 -21.72
CA ALA A 1 -1.95 81.08 -21.56
C ALA A 1 -1.56 81.34 -20.11
N ALA A 2 -0.93 82.47 -19.77
CA ALA A 2 -0.60 82.77 -18.37
C ALA A 2 -1.85 83.26 -17.60
N GLY A 3 -2.71 82.31 -17.21
CA GLY A 3 -3.94 82.54 -16.46
C GLY A 3 -4.35 81.29 -15.67
N SER A 4 -5.24 81.46 -14.70
CA SER A 4 -5.75 80.35 -13.86
C SER A 4 -6.67 79.39 -14.60
N GLU A 5 -7.29 79.82 -15.69
CA GLU A 5 -8.26 79.02 -16.44
C GLU A 5 -8.03 79.19 -17.94
N ILE A 6 -8.10 78.09 -18.69
CA ILE A 6 -8.38 78.08 -20.14
C ILE A 6 -9.75 77.43 -20.29
N ASN A 7 -10.69 78.14 -20.89
CA ASN A 7 -12.03 77.62 -21.17
C ASN A 7 -12.35 77.94 -22.63
N VAL A 8 -12.50 76.90 -23.47
CA VAL A 8 -12.68 77.02 -24.92
C VAL A 8 -13.83 76.13 -25.35
N GLN A 9 -14.85 76.72 -25.97
CA GLN A 9 -16.00 76.02 -26.50
C GLN A 9 -16.15 76.29 -28.00
N ALA A 10 -16.25 75.25 -28.81
CA ALA A 10 -16.47 75.32 -30.25
C ALA A 10 -17.67 74.45 -30.66
N SER A 11 -18.50 74.96 -31.58
CA SER A 11 -19.76 74.30 -31.96
C SER A 11 -19.64 73.31 -33.13
N SER A 12 -18.43 72.87 -33.51
CA SER A 12 -18.24 71.91 -34.60
C SER A 12 -16.89 71.19 -34.59
N SER A 13 -15.77 71.91 -34.53
CA SER A 13 -14.42 71.35 -34.34
C SER A 13 -13.60 72.26 -33.43
N LEU A 14 -12.78 71.68 -32.58
CA LEU A 14 -11.76 72.38 -31.79
C LEU A 14 -10.42 71.68 -31.99
N ASP A 15 -9.52 72.34 -32.71
CA ASP A 15 -8.19 71.82 -33.05
C ASP A 15 -7.14 72.59 -32.23
N LEU A 16 -6.36 71.93 -31.34
CA LEU A 16 -5.52 72.65 -30.36
C LEU A 16 -4.20 71.95 -29.97
N SER A 17 -3.10 72.31 -30.65
CA SER A 17 -1.76 71.72 -30.44
C SER A 17 -1.12 71.89 -29.06
N SER A 18 -1.56 72.84 -28.22
CA SER A 18 -1.13 72.89 -26.81
C SER A 18 -1.98 73.80 -25.92
N ALA A 19 -2.08 73.43 -24.64
CA ALA A 19 -2.67 74.24 -23.58
C ALA A 19 -1.92 74.05 -22.25
N ARG A 20 -1.74 75.15 -21.51
CA ARG A 20 -1.13 75.18 -20.17
C ARG A 20 -1.83 76.24 -19.31
N ALA A 21 -2.40 75.85 -18.16
CA ALA A 21 -3.10 76.71 -17.18
C ALA A 21 -3.28 75.96 -15.84
N ASP A 22 -3.89 76.58 -14.82
CA ASP A 22 -4.20 75.88 -13.56
C ASP A 22 -5.37 74.89 -13.78
N GLN A 23 -6.44 75.36 -14.44
CA GLN A 23 -7.53 74.54 -14.97
C GLN A 23 -7.66 74.71 -16.49
N ILE A 24 -7.97 73.62 -17.19
CA ILE A 24 -8.23 73.59 -18.63
C ILE A 24 -9.59 72.93 -18.87
N THR A 25 -10.47 73.58 -19.64
CA THR A 25 -11.73 73.02 -20.13
C THR A 25 -11.81 73.25 -21.64
N LEU A 26 -11.89 72.18 -22.42
CA LEU A 26 -12.01 72.19 -23.88
C LEU A 26 -13.28 71.45 -24.29
N GLN A 27 -14.12 72.10 -25.10
CA GLN A 27 -15.36 71.55 -25.60
C GLN A 27 -15.47 71.74 -27.12
N GLY A 28 -15.71 70.66 -27.85
CA GLY A 28 -15.90 70.66 -29.31
C GLY A 28 -17.16 69.94 -29.74
N GLY A 29 -17.41 69.89 -31.05
CA GLY A 29 -18.20 68.81 -31.65
C GLY A 29 -17.25 67.63 -31.84
N PHE A 30 -16.37 67.73 -32.83
CA PHE A 30 -15.09 67.05 -32.82
C PHE A 30 -14.07 67.83 -31.99
N LEU A 31 -13.33 67.15 -31.10
CA LEU A 31 -12.23 67.73 -30.32
C LEU A 31 -10.94 67.05 -30.78
N ASN A 32 -10.24 67.70 -31.72
CA ASN A 32 -8.98 67.21 -32.28
C ASN A 32 -7.80 67.77 -31.49
N LEU A 33 -7.19 66.90 -30.70
CA LEU A 33 -6.01 67.15 -29.89
C LEU A 33 -4.88 66.23 -30.36
N ASP A 34 -4.84 65.95 -31.67
CA ASP A 34 -3.81 65.12 -32.26
C ASP A 34 -2.45 65.79 -32.12
N SER A 35 -1.45 65.02 -31.68
CA SER A 35 -0.09 65.47 -31.37
C SER A 35 -0.03 66.70 -30.48
N SER A 36 -0.89 66.76 -29.45
CA SER A 36 -1.13 67.96 -28.65
C SER A 36 -0.72 67.83 -27.18
N LEU A 37 -0.14 68.91 -26.64
CA LEU A 37 0.39 68.96 -25.27
C LEU A 37 -0.54 69.78 -24.34
N ILE A 38 -1.35 69.07 -23.55
CA ILE A 38 -2.37 69.64 -22.66
C ILE A 38 -1.97 69.41 -21.20
N GLU A 39 -1.65 70.47 -20.45
CA GLU A 39 -1.16 70.32 -19.07
C GLU A 39 -1.82 71.32 -18.11
N GLY A 40 -2.71 70.80 -17.25
CA GLY A 40 -3.25 71.53 -16.11
C GLY A 40 -2.29 71.48 -14.91
N ASP A 41 -2.47 72.37 -13.95
CA ASP A 41 -1.94 72.12 -12.59
C ASP A 41 -2.93 71.28 -11.77
N SER A 42 -4.24 71.54 -11.93
CA SER A 42 -5.31 71.07 -11.03
C SER A 42 -6.50 70.40 -11.74
N LEU A 43 -6.81 70.75 -12.99
CA LEU A 43 -7.89 70.13 -13.77
C LEU A 43 -7.58 70.17 -15.28
N VAL A 44 -7.85 69.07 -15.98
CA VAL A 44 -8.09 69.07 -17.43
C VAL A 44 -9.44 68.41 -17.69
N ASP A 45 -10.33 69.08 -18.42
CA ASP A 45 -11.69 68.64 -18.73
C ASP A 45 -11.92 68.73 -20.24
N LEU A 46 -12.06 67.59 -20.91
CA LEU A 46 -12.16 67.44 -22.35
C LEU A 46 -13.54 66.87 -22.71
N SER A 47 -14.26 67.53 -23.62
CA SER A 47 -15.63 67.13 -23.96
C SER A 47 -15.98 67.36 -25.44
N GLY A 48 -16.84 66.50 -26.01
CA GLY A 48 -17.43 66.72 -27.33
C GLY A 48 -18.37 65.61 -27.77
N ASP A 49 -18.77 65.64 -29.03
CA ASP A 49 -19.41 64.52 -29.73
C ASP A 49 -18.38 63.44 -30.09
N ALA A 50 -17.11 63.81 -30.28
CA ALA A 50 -15.99 62.89 -30.47
C ALA A 50 -14.67 63.53 -30.00
N VAL A 51 -13.78 62.77 -29.36
CA VAL A 51 -12.48 63.24 -28.85
C VAL A 51 -11.36 62.41 -29.47
N SER A 52 -10.35 63.08 -30.03
CA SER A 52 -9.24 62.49 -30.77
C SER A 52 -7.93 63.07 -30.23
N LEU A 53 -6.97 62.20 -29.92
CA LEU A 53 -5.69 62.52 -29.26
C LEU A 53 -4.52 61.83 -29.97
N LEU A 54 -4.65 61.54 -31.27
CA LEU A 54 -3.76 60.67 -32.05
C LEU A 54 -2.35 61.27 -32.24
N GLY A 55 -1.32 60.45 -32.38
CA GLY A 55 0.06 60.92 -32.56
C GLY A 55 0.73 61.37 -31.24
N ILE A 56 1.68 62.31 -31.28
CA ILE A 56 2.53 62.61 -30.11
C ILE A 56 1.81 63.56 -29.13
N SER A 57 0.79 63.03 -28.45
CA SER A 57 -0.04 63.78 -27.50
C SER A 57 0.38 63.51 -26.05
N LYS A 58 0.01 64.42 -25.15
CA LYS A 58 0.08 64.22 -23.70
C LYS A 58 -1.01 65.04 -23.01
N VAL A 59 -1.71 64.43 -22.05
CA VAL A 59 -2.68 65.13 -21.18
C VAL A 59 -2.29 64.88 -19.72
N SER A 60 -1.97 65.93 -18.96
CA SER A 60 -1.57 65.73 -17.55
C SER A 60 -2.04 66.82 -16.59
N THR A 61 -2.11 66.45 -15.32
CA THR A 61 -2.11 67.38 -14.18
C THR A 61 -0.77 67.34 -13.46
N ARG A 62 -0.34 68.46 -12.87
CA ARG A 62 1.06 68.65 -12.40
C ARG A 62 1.24 68.84 -10.90
N ARG A 63 0.17 69.04 -10.13
CA ARG A 63 0.26 69.13 -8.67
C ARG A 63 0.10 67.74 -8.04
N ALA A 64 0.75 67.51 -6.92
CA ALA A 64 0.31 66.46 -5.99
C ALA A 64 -0.96 66.94 -5.25
N PRO A 65 -1.77 66.03 -4.66
CA PRO A 65 -2.91 66.41 -3.83
C PRO A 65 -2.51 67.36 -2.69
N PHE A 66 -3.37 68.33 -2.37
CA PHE A 66 -3.09 69.30 -1.32
C PHE A 66 -4.35 69.67 -0.51
N PRO A 67 -4.23 69.94 0.81
CA PRO A 67 -5.40 70.27 1.63
C PRO A 67 -5.98 71.66 1.30
N ILE A 68 -7.27 71.71 0.97
CA ILE A 68 -8.07 72.95 0.93
C ILE A 68 -9.05 72.90 2.11
N GLY A 69 -8.61 73.37 3.27
CA GLY A 69 -9.38 73.30 4.51
C GLY A 69 -9.59 71.85 4.97
N PRO A 70 -10.83 71.40 5.23
CA PRO A 70 -11.11 70.01 5.65
C PRO A 70 -11.15 69.01 4.48
N THR A 71 -11.10 69.47 3.23
CA THR A 71 -11.14 68.64 2.03
C THR A 71 -9.76 68.56 1.38
N LEU A 72 -9.34 67.34 1.01
CA LEU A 72 -8.21 67.17 0.10
C LEU A 72 -8.65 67.61 -1.30
N PHE A 73 -7.85 68.44 -1.96
CA PHE A 73 -7.99 68.68 -3.40
C PHE A 73 -7.09 67.69 -4.13
N GLU A 74 -7.69 66.97 -5.07
CA GLU A 74 -7.07 65.93 -5.88
C GLU A 74 -7.13 66.38 -7.34
N PRO A 75 -5.99 66.53 -8.03
CA PRO A 75 -5.97 66.86 -9.45
C PRO A 75 -6.68 65.81 -10.31
N GLU A 76 -7.36 66.25 -11.37
CA GLU A 76 -8.25 65.40 -12.15
C GLU A 76 -8.11 65.62 -13.67
N ILE A 77 -8.13 64.53 -14.44
CA ILE A 77 -8.39 64.54 -15.88
C ILE A 77 -9.81 63.99 -16.08
N ARG A 78 -10.62 64.68 -16.88
CA ARG A 78 -11.89 64.18 -17.42
C ARG A 78 -11.84 64.21 -18.94
N ILE A 79 -12.28 63.13 -19.56
CA ILE A 79 -12.51 63.05 -21.01
C ILE A 79 -13.89 62.43 -21.21
N SER A 80 -14.77 63.15 -21.89
CA SER A 80 -16.15 62.74 -22.14
C SER A 80 -16.49 62.88 -23.62
N SER A 81 -17.25 61.92 -24.16
CA SER A 81 -17.59 61.89 -25.59
C SER A 81 -19.00 61.41 -25.89
N GLY A 82 -19.69 62.09 -26.81
CA GLY A 82 -20.98 61.68 -27.37
C GLY A 82 -20.89 60.59 -28.45
N SER A 83 -19.70 60.06 -28.73
CA SER A 83 -19.47 58.91 -29.61
C SER A 83 -18.20 58.16 -29.19
N TYR A 84 -17.02 58.57 -29.64
CA TYR A 84 -15.75 57.89 -29.31
C TYR A 84 -14.73 58.77 -28.59
N ILE A 85 -13.87 58.15 -27.79
CA ILE A 85 -12.60 58.71 -27.32
C ILE A 85 -11.49 57.87 -27.95
N ASP A 86 -10.56 58.50 -28.67
CA ASP A 86 -9.59 57.80 -29.51
C ASP A 86 -8.15 58.36 -29.37
N MET A 87 -7.21 57.51 -28.95
CA MET A 87 -5.83 57.86 -28.62
C MET A 87 -4.84 56.74 -29.03
N ASP A 88 -4.74 56.41 -30.33
CA ASP A 88 -3.82 55.40 -30.90
C ASP A 88 -2.32 55.59 -30.55
N TYR A 89 -1.91 56.76 -30.08
CA TYR A 89 -0.52 57.07 -29.76
C TYR A 89 -0.46 58.18 -28.71
N LEU A 90 0.49 58.10 -27.79
CA LEU A 90 0.75 59.06 -26.72
C LEU A 90 2.26 59.03 -26.41
N GLU A 91 2.85 60.18 -26.04
CA GLU A 91 4.25 60.20 -25.56
C GLU A 91 4.35 59.60 -24.14
N SER A 92 5.56 59.32 -23.65
CA SER A 92 5.85 58.38 -22.53
C SER A 92 5.33 58.77 -21.12
N GLU A 93 4.44 59.75 -21.04
CA GLU A 93 3.80 60.25 -19.81
C GLU A 93 2.26 60.42 -19.97
N GLY A 94 1.67 59.98 -21.08
CA GLY A 94 0.25 59.63 -21.27
C GLY A 94 -0.84 60.55 -20.68
N LEU A 95 -1.86 59.90 -20.08
CA LEU A 95 -2.89 60.51 -19.22
C LEU A 95 -2.44 60.51 -17.75
N GLN A 96 -1.54 61.42 -17.37
CA GLN A 96 -0.99 61.43 -16.00
C GLN A 96 -1.77 62.36 -15.06
N SER A 97 -2.43 61.79 -14.05
CA SER A 97 -3.19 62.55 -13.04
C SER A 97 -3.51 61.72 -11.80
N TYR A 98 -3.77 62.38 -10.66
CA TYR A 98 -4.20 61.70 -9.42
C TYR A 98 -5.63 61.13 -9.51
N ARG A 99 -6.43 61.66 -10.44
CA ARG A 99 -7.68 61.02 -10.90
C ARG A 99 -7.78 61.08 -12.42
N VAL A 100 -8.25 60.00 -13.02
CA VAL A 100 -8.56 59.91 -14.46
C VAL A 100 -10.01 59.42 -14.63
N TYR A 101 -10.81 60.18 -15.39
CA TYR A 101 -12.18 59.85 -15.73
C TYR A 101 -12.36 59.82 -17.25
N LEU A 102 -12.82 58.69 -17.79
CA LEU A 102 -13.14 58.48 -19.20
C LEU A 102 -14.62 58.07 -19.32
N GLU A 103 -15.41 58.74 -20.16
CA GLU A 103 -16.84 58.46 -20.32
C GLU A 103 -17.31 58.59 -21.78
N THR A 104 -17.92 57.54 -22.34
CA THR A 104 -18.76 57.64 -23.55
C THR A 104 -20.23 57.72 -23.16
N THR A 105 -20.93 58.74 -23.66
CA THR A 105 -22.37 59.00 -23.45
C THR A 105 -23.15 58.85 -24.77
N GLY A 106 -22.70 57.95 -25.63
CA GLY A 106 -23.06 57.88 -27.03
C GLY A 106 -24.42 57.26 -27.36
N SER A 107 -24.62 56.93 -28.63
CA SER A 107 -25.88 56.36 -29.14
C SER A 107 -25.72 55.34 -30.28
N SER A 108 -24.49 54.96 -30.64
CA SER A 108 -24.13 54.04 -31.72
C SER A 108 -23.34 52.83 -31.20
N PRO A 109 -23.47 51.63 -31.79
CA PRO A 109 -22.57 50.50 -31.51
C PRO A 109 -21.14 50.69 -32.06
N THR A 110 -20.81 51.90 -32.54
CA THR A 110 -19.45 52.34 -32.94
C THR A 110 -18.82 53.29 -31.93
N ASP A 111 -19.40 53.37 -30.73
CA ASP A 111 -18.96 54.26 -29.66
C ASP A 111 -18.03 53.48 -28.71
N PHE A 112 -16.79 53.94 -28.57
CA PHE A 112 -15.71 53.22 -27.90
C PHE A 112 -14.71 54.16 -27.20
N ILE A 113 -13.86 53.57 -26.34
CA ILE A 113 -12.73 54.24 -25.69
C ILE A 113 -11.45 53.47 -26.08
N ASN A 114 -10.64 54.06 -26.96
CA ASN A 114 -9.38 53.50 -27.46
C ASN A 114 -8.21 54.36 -26.94
N VAL A 115 -7.22 53.76 -26.28
CA VAL A 115 -6.10 54.44 -25.60
C VAL A 115 -4.85 53.57 -25.62
N ALA A 116 -3.83 53.92 -26.41
CA ALA A 116 -2.59 53.14 -26.51
C ALA A 116 -1.38 53.87 -25.90
N LEU A 117 -0.55 53.14 -25.14
CA LEU A 117 0.68 53.65 -24.52
C LEU A 117 1.82 52.62 -24.54
N ASP A 118 2.67 52.65 -25.56
CA ASP A 118 4.10 52.36 -25.41
C ASP A 118 4.95 53.29 -26.28
N THR A 119 6.19 53.54 -25.84
CA THR A 119 7.19 54.37 -26.52
C THR A 119 8.51 53.63 -26.77
N THR A 120 8.58 52.31 -26.55
CA THR A 120 9.82 51.53 -26.68
C THR A 120 9.99 50.78 -28.01
N ARG A 121 8.91 50.56 -28.78
CA ARG A 121 8.93 49.85 -30.08
C ARG A 121 8.33 50.64 -31.25
N SER A 122 8.60 50.19 -32.47
CA SER A 122 8.53 51.02 -33.68
C SER A 122 7.99 50.30 -34.93
N ASP A 123 6.69 49.98 -34.95
CA ASP A 123 5.93 49.86 -36.21
C ASP A 123 4.43 50.15 -35.97
N PRO A 124 3.73 51.01 -36.76
CA PRO A 124 2.33 51.37 -36.54
C PRO A 124 1.31 50.54 -37.37
N SER A 125 1.64 49.30 -37.77
CA SER A 125 0.88 48.57 -38.80
C SER A 125 -0.33 47.76 -38.31
N ASP A 126 -0.38 47.39 -37.03
CA ASP A 126 -1.20 46.29 -36.55
C ASP A 126 -2.40 46.79 -35.72
N GLY A 127 -3.51 47.10 -36.42
CA GLY A 127 -4.68 47.74 -35.83
C GLY A 127 -5.57 46.79 -35.01
N GLY A 128 -5.58 46.96 -33.69
CA GLY A 128 -6.53 46.37 -32.74
C GLY A 128 -6.74 47.29 -31.53
N ILE A 129 -7.96 47.31 -30.98
CA ILE A 129 -8.37 48.24 -29.92
C ILE A 129 -7.65 47.91 -28.60
N GLN A 130 -7.12 48.92 -27.92
CA GLN A 130 -6.38 48.78 -26.66
C GLN A 130 -6.83 49.86 -25.67
N LEU A 131 -6.81 49.57 -24.37
CA LEU A 131 -7.09 50.55 -23.31
C LEU A 131 -5.92 50.58 -22.32
N THR A 132 -5.15 51.67 -22.33
CA THR A 132 -3.97 51.87 -21.49
C THR A 132 -4.11 53.10 -20.59
N ALA A 133 -4.18 52.95 -19.27
CA ALA A 133 -4.41 54.06 -18.34
C ALA A 133 -3.62 53.95 -17.02
N PHE A 134 -3.04 55.08 -16.57
CA PHE A 134 -2.19 55.18 -15.38
C PHE A 134 -2.68 56.28 -14.43
N SER A 135 -2.60 56.07 -13.10
CA SER A 135 -2.92 57.12 -12.12
C SER A 135 -2.29 56.87 -10.75
N ASP A 136 -1.78 57.92 -10.10
CA ASP A 136 -1.38 57.92 -8.69
C ASP A 136 -2.53 57.50 -7.75
N GLY A 137 -3.78 57.74 -8.18
CA GLY A 137 -5.02 57.54 -7.43
C GLY A 137 -6.11 56.87 -8.27
N ASN A 138 -7.34 57.39 -8.23
CA ASN A 138 -8.51 56.66 -8.74
C ASN A 138 -8.67 56.76 -10.27
N ILE A 139 -8.93 55.63 -10.92
CA ILE A 139 -9.29 55.53 -12.33
C ILE A 139 -10.77 55.16 -12.44
N MET A 140 -11.52 55.85 -13.30
CA MET A 140 -12.91 55.51 -13.59
C MET A 140 -13.19 55.58 -15.10
N VAL A 141 -13.60 54.46 -15.68
CA VAL A 141 -13.93 54.28 -17.10
C VAL A 141 -15.41 53.91 -17.21
N ARG A 142 -16.15 54.61 -18.07
CA ARG A 142 -17.58 54.38 -18.33
C ARG A 142 -17.91 54.32 -19.81
N ASP A 143 -18.53 53.22 -20.20
CA ASP A 143 -19.19 53.01 -21.47
C ASP A 143 -20.70 52.84 -21.22
N VAL A 144 -21.49 53.87 -21.57
CA VAL A 144 -22.90 54.00 -21.20
C VAL A 144 -23.79 53.74 -22.40
N ALA A 145 -24.64 52.69 -22.33
CA ALA A 145 -25.54 52.33 -23.42
C ALA A 145 -26.54 53.43 -23.75
N SER A 146 -26.85 53.50 -25.05
CA SER A 146 -27.95 54.26 -25.61
C SER A 146 -29.27 53.93 -24.92
N VAL A 147 -29.96 54.96 -24.41
CA VAL A 147 -31.33 54.88 -23.85
C VAL A 147 -32.39 54.47 -24.91
N ILE A 148 -31.98 54.21 -26.16
CA ILE A 148 -32.83 53.86 -27.29
C ILE A 148 -32.59 52.42 -27.76
N THR A 149 -31.36 51.90 -27.70
CA THR A 149 -31.02 50.53 -28.17
C THR A 149 -30.67 49.56 -27.04
N ASN A 150 -30.29 50.03 -25.84
CA ASN A 150 -29.67 49.21 -24.78
C ASN A 150 -28.38 48.48 -25.22
N GLU A 151 -27.73 48.95 -26.28
CA GLU A 151 -26.46 48.42 -26.80
C GLU A 151 -25.35 49.45 -26.59
N ALA A 152 -24.12 48.97 -26.35
CA ALA A 152 -22.89 49.76 -26.24
C ALA A 152 -21.72 48.95 -26.84
N GLY A 153 -20.61 49.61 -27.18
CA GLY A 153 -19.49 48.99 -27.89
C GLY A 153 -18.72 47.94 -27.06
N GLY A 154 -18.72 48.07 -25.73
CA GLY A 154 -17.87 47.27 -24.86
C GLY A 154 -16.52 47.94 -24.54
N ILE A 155 -15.73 47.29 -23.70
CA ILE A 155 -14.38 47.72 -23.32
C ILE A 155 -13.43 46.54 -23.48
N ASP A 156 -12.48 46.62 -24.42
CA ASP A 156 -11.42 45.63 -24.60
C ASP A 156 -10.16 46.04 -23.80
N LEU A 157 -9.70 45.16 -22.90
CA LEU A 157 -8.50 45.31 -22.06
C LEU A 157 -7.38 44.47 -22.65
N ALA A 158 -6.48 45.11 -23.39
CA ALA A 158 -5.40 44.45 -24.13
C ALA A 158 -4.07 45.22 -23.99
N ARG A 159 -2.95 44.51 -24.12
CA ARG A 159 -1.61 45.08 -23.97
C ARG A 159 -1.12 45.79 -25.24
N PRO A 160 -0.20 46.77 -25.13
CA PRO A 160 0.33 47.48 -26.29
C PRO A 160 1.29 46.64 -27.14
N GLY A 161 0.85 46.23 -28.35
CA GLY A 161 1.72 45.86 -29.47
C GLY A 161 2.28 44.43 -29.49
N GLY A 162 1.93 43.67 -30.54
CA GLY A 162 2.31 42.26 -30.66
C GLY A 162 3.74 42.00 -31.16
N VAL A 163 4.63 41.52 -30.28
CA VAL A 163 5.51 40.38 -30.61
C VAL A 163 5.48 39.40 -29.43
N PRO A 164 4.70 38.31 -29.51
CA PRO A 164 4.46 37.44 -28.35
C PRO A 164 5.72 36.84 -27.72
N GLY A 165 5.72 36.77 -26.39
CA GLY A 165 6.59 35.87 -25.61
C GLY A 165 8.09 36.21 -25.58
N THR A 166 8.46 37.48 -25.39
CA THR A 166 9.89 37.88 -25.26
C THR A 166 10.26 38.77 -24.06
N SER A 167 9.30 39.18 -23.22
CA SER A 167 9.50 40.15 -22.15
C SER A 167 8.63 39.83 -20.93
N SER A 168 9.18 40.01 -19.73
CA SER A 168 8.43 40.00 -18.45
C SER A 168 8.30 41.40 -17.86
N THR A 169 8.42 42.42 -18.72
CA THR A 169 8.47 43.85 -18.35
C THR A 169 7.44 44.70 -19.10
N ASP A 170 6.52 44.05 -19.81
CA ASP A 170 5.47 44.70 -20.59
C ASP A 170 4.32 45.12 -19.64
N PRO A 171 3.85 46.38 -19.72
CA PRO A 171 3.06 47.01 -18.65
C PRO A 171 1.57 46.62 -18.65
N SER A 172 0.93 46.84 -17.50
CA SER A 172 -0.53 46.74 -17.32
C SER A 172 -1.33 47.63 -18.26
N ALA A 173 -2.48 47.12 -18.72
CA ALA A 173 -3.48 47.89 -19.45
C ALA A 173 -4.14 48.97 -18.55
N ILE A 174 -4.43 48.68 -17.27
CA ILE A 174 -4.85 49.73 -16.33
C ILE A 174 -4.04 49.61 -15.04
N LYS A 175 -3.30 50.65 -14.66
CA LYS A 175 -2.54 50.68 -13.40
C LYS A 175 -2.90 51.89 -12.53
N SER A 176 -3.28 51.63 -11.29
CA SER A 176 -3.26 52.63 -10.21
C SER A 176 -2.06 52.38 -9.30
N ASP A 177 -1.42 53.44 -8.80
CA ASP A 177 -0.40 53.29 -7.76
C ASP A 177 -1.04 53.08 -6.38
N SER A 178 -2.18 53.71 -6.06
CA SER A 178 -2.75 53.63 -4.70
C SER A 178 -4.28 53.69 -4.58
N GLY A 179 -4.98 54.02 -5.66
CA GLY A 179 -6.42 54.24 -5.69
C GLY A 179 -7.25 53.06 -6.22
N SER A 180 -8.56 53.25 -6.22
CA SER A 180 -9.52 52.30 -6.80
C SER A 180 -9.65 52.48 -8.30
N ILE A 181 -9.83 51.36 -9.02
CA ILE A 181 -10.14 51.31 -10.44
C ILE A 181 -11.62 50.93 -10.59
N PHE A 182 -12.40 51.68 -11.35
CA PHE A 182 -13.80 51.40 -11.64
C PHE A 182 -14.01 51.34 -13.15
N ILE A 183 -14.45 50.20 -13.67
CA ILE A 183 -14.81 49.97 -15.07
C ILE A 183 -16.30 49.66 -15.11
N GLN A 184 -17.04 50.35 -15.96
CA GLN A 184 -18.46 50.09 -16.18
C GLN A 184 -18.76 50.17 -17.67
N SER A 185 -19.02 49.05 -18.33
CA SER A 185 -19.57 49.00 -19.68
C SER A 185 -21.03 48.54 -19.64
N SER A 186 -21.81 49.02 -20.60
CA SER A 186 -23.17 48.54 -20.85
C SER A 186 -23.21 47.46 -21.95
N GLY A 187 -22.05 47.12 -22.51
CA GLY A 187 -21.78 45.99 -23.39
C GLY A 187 -21.00 44.89 -22.65
N GLU A 188 -19.97 44.36 -23.31
CA GLU A 188 -19.00 43.42 -22.73
C GLU A 188 -17.80 44.16 -22.11
N VAL A 189 -17.12 43.56 -21.13
CA VAL A 189 -15.73 43.91 -20.77
C VAL A 189 -14.85 42.71 -21.05
N ASN A 190 -13.88 42.85 -21.95
CA ASN A 190 -13.07 41.74 -22.43
C ASN A 190 -11.63 41.87 -21.99
N PHE A 191 -10.98 40.76 -21.65
CA PHE A 191 -9.54 40.67 -21.40
C PHE A 191 -8.90 39.94 -22.57
N GLY A 192 -7.99 40.59 -23.31
CA GLY A 192 -7.39 40.05 -24.53
C GLY A 192 -8.15 40.34 -25.83
N LEU A 193 -7.43 40.23 -26.96
CA LEU A 193 -7.89 40.69 -28.28
C LEU A 193 -8.77 39.69 -29.06
N GLY A 194 -8.84 38.42 -28.65
CA GLY A 194 -9.83 37.45 -29.15
C GLY A 194 -9.70 37.01 -30.63
N ASP A 195 -8.54 37.16 -31.26
CA ASP A 195 -8.32 36.72 -32.65
C ASP A 195 -8.17 35.19 -32.80
N GLY A 196 -7.98 34.47 -31.68
CA GLY A 196 -7.78 33.02 -31.64
C GLY A 196 -6.36 32.58 -32.02
N ALA A 197 -5.39 33.50 -32.11
CA ALA A 197 -3.98 33.16 -32.29
C ALA A 197 -3.43 32.52 -31.01
N THR A 198 -2.76 31.38 -31.15
CA THR A 198 -2.37 30.49 -30.03
C THR A 198 -1.12 30.96 -29.27
N ILE A 199 -1.04 32.24 -28.90
CA ILE A 199 0.20 32.88 -28.44
C ILE A 199 -0.06 33.76 -27.21
N PRO A 200 0.43 33.38 -26.00
CA PRO A 200 0.01 33.98 -24.75
C PRO A 200 0.52 35.40 -24.54
N ASP A 201 -0.36 36.23 -23.97
CA ASP A 201 -0.20 37.64 -23.61
C ASP A 201 0.67 37.80 -22.34
N LEU A 202 1.94 37.36 -22.42
CA LEU A 202 2.90 37.26 -21.32
C LEU A 202 3.43 38.63 -20.86
N GLY A 203 3.47 38.86 -19.54
CA GLY A 203 3.98 40.10 -18.92
C GLY A 203 3.33 40.37 -17.56
N ASP A 204 3.22 41.64 -17.15
CA ASP A 204 2.59 42.04 -15.87
C ASP A 204 1.03 41.94 -15.90
N SER A 205 0.36 42.16 -14.77
CA SER A 205 -1.10 42.06 -14.61
C SER A 205 -1.88 43.02 -15.53
N LEU A 206 -2.94 42.58 -16.24
CA LEU A 206 -3.72 43.48 -17.14
C LEU A 206 -4.33 44.68 -16.40
N VAL A 207 -4.90 44.48 -15.21
CA VAL A 207 -5.38 45.55 -14.30
C VAL A 207 -4.62 45.45 -12.98
N LYS A 208 -4.02 46.55 -12.52
CA LYS A 208 -3.07 46.55 -11.39
C LYS A 208 -3.31 47.70 -10.41
N VAL A 209 -3.24 47.41 -9.11
CA VAL A 209 -3.13 48.40 -8.03
C VAL A 209 -1.87 48.08 -7.23
N GLU A 210 -0.82 48.87 -7.42
CA GLU A 210 0.55 48.46 -7.04
C GLU A 210 0.91 48.69 -5.57
N ASN A 211 0.52 49.84 -4.98
CA ASN A 211 0.97 50.30 -3.66
C ASN A 211 -0.20 50.76 -2.77
N GLY A 212 -1.31 50.01 -2.72
CA GLY A 212 -2.43 50.34 -1.82
C GLY A 212 -3.55 49.30 -1.76
N SER A 213 -4.49 49.50 -0.83
CA SER A 213 -5.71 48.68 -0.70
C SER A 213 -6.82 49.15 -1.65
N GLY A 214 -6.47 49.68 -2.82
CA GLY A 214 -7.41 50.23 -3.79
C GLY A 214 -8.24 49.14 -4.46
N SER A 215 -9.55 49.32 -4.53
CA SER A 215 -10.46 48.29 -5.05
C SER A 215 -10.55 48.35 -6.58
N VAL A 216 -10.58 47.19 -7.24
CA VAL A 216 -10.99 47.10 -8.66
C VAL A 216 -12.47 46.73 -8.70
N GLN A 217 -13.29 47.49 -9.40
CA GLN A 217 -14.69 47.14 -9.69
C GLN A 217 -14.91 47.13 -11.19
N ILE A 218 -15.54 46.07 -11.70
CA ILE A 218 -15.95 45.88 -13.08
C ILE A 218 -17.46 45.62 -13.10
N VAL A 219 -18.17 46.33 -13.97
CA VAL A 219 -19.60 46.15 -14.21
C VAL A 219 -19.82 46.05 -15.72
N ALA A 220 -20.35 44.93 -16.20
CA ALA A 220 -20.64 44.68 -17.61
C ALA A 220 -22.03 44.07 -17.76
N PHE A 221 -22.86 44.63 -18.64
CA PHE A 221 -24.26 44.19 -18.77
C PHE A 221 -24.44 43.00 -19.72
N LEU A 222 -23.53 42.75 -20.66
CA LEU A 222 -23.58 41.60 -21.58
C LEU A 222 -22.66 40.46 -21.15
N GLY A 223 -21.48 40.75 -20.62
CA GLY A 223 -20.54 39.73 -20.13
C GLY A 223 -19.18 40.31 -19.72
N VAL A 224 -18.43 39.54 -18.95
CA VAL A 224 -17.01 39.79 -18.67
C VAL A 224 -16.23 38.59 -19.22
N ASN A 225 -15.53 38.78 -20.33
CA ASN A 225 -14.96 37.68 -21.11
C ASN A 225 -13.43 37.71 -21.04
N ASP A 226 -12.83 36.66 -20.50
CA ASP A 226 -11.43 36.35 -20.76
C ASP A 226 -11.32 35.68 -22.14
N ARG A 227 -10.58 36.33 -23.04
CA ARG A 227 -10.29 35.90 -24.41
C ARG A 227 -8.84 35.43 -24.58
N ASN A 228 -8.05 35.42 -23.50
CA ASN A 228 -6.65 35.00 -23.44
C ASN A 228 -6.48 33.56 -22.91
N SER A 229 -7.40 33.02 -22.11
CA SER A 229 -7.25 31.63 -21.63
C SER A 229 -7.27 30.59 -22.75
N THR A 230 -6.34 29.65 -22.63
CA THR A 230 -6.40 28.36 -23.30
C THR A 230 -6.28 27.26 -22.23
N PRO A 231 -6.89 26.07 -22.43
CA PRO A 231 -6.84 24.98 -21.44
C PRO A 231 -5.43 24.47 -21.07
N THR A 232 -4.40 24.96 -21.75
CA THR A 232 -2.99 24.52 -21.65
C THR A 232 -2.03 25.62 -21.18
N SER A 233 -2.49 26.84 -20.88
CA SER A 233 -1.60 27.95 -20.47
C SER A 233 -2.20 28.76 -19.30
N PRO A 234 -2.07 28.27 -18.06
CA PRO A 234 -2.73 28.85 -16.89
C PRO A 234 -1.93 29.97 -16.19
N GLU A 235 -1.04 30.67 -16.89
CA GLU A 235 -0.02 31.56 -16.28
C GLU A 235 -0.24 33.08 -16.51
N LEU A 236 -1.34 33.48 -17.12
CA LEU A 236 -1.62 34.89 -17.42
C LEU A 236 -2.49 35.53 -16.34
N LEU A 237 -1.91 36.50 -15.64
CA LEU A 237 -2.55 37.23 -14.56
C LEU A 237 -3.34 38.44 -15.10
N GLU A 238 -4.63 38.50 -14.79
CA GLU A 238 -5.53 39.55 -15.30
C GLU A 238 -5.72 40.70 -14.31
N ILE A 239 -5.91 40.41 -13.01
CA ILE A 239 -6.05 41.45 -11.98
C ILE A 239 -5.09 41.25 -10.81
N GLU A 240 -4.35 42.30 -10.45
CA GLU A 240 -3.55 42.37 -9.23
C GLU A 240 -3.94 43.56 -8.38
N THR A 241 -4.30 43.33 -7.12
CA THR A 241 -4.54 44.40 -6.15
C THR A 241 -4.49 43.84 -4.73
N ALA A 242 -4.01 44.61 -3.75
CA ALA A 242 -4.17 44.28 -2.33
C ALA A 242 -5.54 44.70 -1.75
N GLY A 243 -6.40 45.32 -2.56
CA GLY A 243 -7.77 45.69 -2.23
C GLY A 243 -8.80 44.60 -2.53
N ALA A 244 -10.04 45.03 -2.76
CA ALA A 244 -11.14 44.17 -3.20
C ALA A 244 -11.33 44.25 -4.71
N VAL A 245 -11.49 43.11 -5.38
CA VAL A 245 -12.01 42.97 -6.73
C VAL A 245 -13.52 42.72 -6.65
N ARG A 246 -14.32 43.36 -7.52
CA ARG A 246 -15.76 43.13 -7.65
C ARG A 246 -16.13 43.07 -9.13
N ILE A 247 -16.69 41.97 -9.60
CA ILE A 247 -17.10 41.76 -10.99
C ILE A 247 -18.60 41.54 -11.02
N GLN A 248 -19.32 42.34 -11.81
CA GLN A 248 -20.75 42.22 -12.00
C GLN A 248 -21.09 42.07 -13.48
N GLY A 249 -21.48 40.87 -13.87
CA GLY A 249 -21.69 40.46 -15.27
C GLY A 249 -21.44 38.97 -15.43
N ALA A 250 -21.97 38.37 -16.50
CA ALA A 250 -21.75 36.95 -16.80
C ALA A 250 -20.28 36.69 -17.19
N LEU A 251 -19.56 35.88 -16.40
CA LEU A 251 -18.17 35.52 -16.68
C LEU A 251 -18.05 34.44 -17.77
N VAL A 252 -17.09 34.61 -18.68
CA VAL A 252 -16.73 33.63 -19.71
C VAL A 252 -15.20 33.52 -19.79
N GLY A 253 -14.63 32.38 -19.39
CA GLY A 253 -13.16 32.13 -19.40
C GLY A 253 -12.56 31.83 -18.01
N ASP A 254 -11.29 31.41 -17.98
CA ASP A 254 -10.55 30.94 -16.79
C ASP A 254 -9.94 32.13 -15.99
N PHE A 255 -10.81 32.95 -15.39
CA PHE A 255 -10.42 34.24 -14.79
C PHE A 255 -9.33 34.19 -13.69
N GLN A 256 -8.35 35.11 -13.73
CA GLN A 256 -7.15 35.09 -12.87
C GLN A 256 -6.89 36.38 -12.09
N ALA A 257 -6.80 36.28 -10.76
CA ALA A 257 -6.46 37.43 -9.91
C ALA A 257 -5.52 37.10 -8.73
N ALA A 258 -4.53 37.95 -8.48
CA ALA A 258 -3.45 37.75 -7.51
C ALA A 258 -3.34 38.88 -6.47
N ASN A 259 -2.77 38.57 -5.31
CA ASN A 259 -2.65 39.46 -4.14
C ASN A 259 -3.99 39.96 -3.55
N VAL A 260 -5.13 39.56 -4.13
CA VAL A 260 -6.48 40.05 -3.82
C VAL A 260 -6.97 39.64 -2.43
N GLY A 261 -7.27 40.64 -1.59
CA GLY A 261 -7.83 40.42 -0.25
C GLY A 261 -9.32 40.02 -0.26
N ARG A 262 -10.06 40.37 -1.33
CA ARG A 262 -11.48 39.99 -1.51
C ARG A 262 -11.92 40.02 -2.98
N ILE A 263 -12.62 38.99 -3.44
CA ILE A 263 -13.28 38.92 -4.75
C ILE A 263 -14.81 38.87 -4.54
N GLU A 264 -15.59 39.68 -5.25
CA GLU A 264 -17.05 39.56 -5.37
C GLU A 264 -17.45 39.24 -6.82
N VAL A 265 -18.38 38.29 -7.03
CA VAL A 265 -18.85 37.86 -8.37
C VAL A 265 -20.39 37.82 -8.44
N ASP A 266 -20.94 38.18 -9.61
CA ASP A 266 -22.38 38.26 -9.91
C ASP A 266 -22.74 37.36 -11.12
N GLY A 267 -22.52 36.05 -11.01
CA GLY A 267 -22.68 35.07 -12.10
C GLY A 267 -22.89 33.63 -11.62
N GLU A 268 -23.09 32.68 -12.55
CA GLU A 268 -23.43 31.27 -12.26
C GLU A 268 -22.20 30.34 -12.07
N SER A 269 -20.99 30.81 -12.36
CA SER A 269 -19.74 30.04 -12.28
C SER A 269 -18.62 30.88 -11.67
N LEU A 270 -17.69 30.23 -10.96
CA LEU A 270 -16.60 30.88 -10.26
C LEU A 270 -15.26 30.15 -10.50
N PHE A 271 -14.27 30.88 -11.01
CA PHE A 271 -12.90 30.41 -11.21
C PHE A 271 -11.97 31.24 -10.32
N VAL A 272 -11.03 30.58 -9.62
CA VAL A 272 -10.11 31.25 -8.68
C VAL A 272 -8.72 30.59 -8.76
N ASN A 273 -7.73 31.32 -9.28
CA ASN A 273 -6.31 30.93 -9.23
C ASN A 273 -5.56 31.75 -8.17
N SER A 274 -5.32 31.18 -6.98
CA SER A 274 -4.60 31.83 -5.90
C SER A 274 -3.09 31.55 -5.97
N THR A 275 -2.31 32.60 -6.23
CA THR A 275 -0.84 32.60 -6.16
C THR A 275 -0.29 33.14 -4.83
N ALA A 276 -1.18 33.62 -3.94
CA ALA A 276 -0.83 34.45 -2.80
C ALA A 276 -0.48 33.63 -1.53
N THR A 277 0.72 33.04 -1.52
CA THR A 277 1.25 32.11 -0.49
C THR A 277 1.00 32.43 1.00
N ASN A 278 0.69 33.67 1.37
CA ASN A 278 0.48 34.14 2.75
C ASN A 278 -0.72 35.10 2.91
N GLY A 279 -1.60 35.24 1.91
CA GLY A 279 -2.77 36.13 1.95
C GLY A 279 -4.05 35.42 2.40
N LEU A 280 -5.06 36.21 2.80
CA LEU A 280 -6.46 35.77 2.89
C LEU A 280 -7.25 36.31 1.69
N MET A 281 -7.70 35.41 0.82
CA MET A 281 -8.57 35.69 -0.32
C MET A 281 -10.03 35.37 0.03
N ASN A 282 -10.82 36.40 0.35
CA ASN A 282 -12.26 36.25 0.62
C ASN A 282 -13.05 36.27 -0.71
N VAL A 283 -13.63 35.17 -1.16
CA VAL A 283 -14.46 35.14 -2.37
C VAL A 283 -15.94 35.10 -1.99
N ALA A 284 -16.77 35.94 -2.60
CA ALA A 284 -18.19 36.03 -2.29
C ALA A 284 -19.06 36.06 -3.56
N SER A 285 -19.97 35.10 -3.70
CA SER A 285 -20.99 35.13 -4.75
C SER A 285 -22.24 35.90 -4.31
N LEU A 286 -22.83 36.65 -5.23
CA LEU A 286 -24.13 37.31 -5.06
C LEU A 286 -25.32 36.40 -5.43
N ASN A 287 -25.08 35.29 -6.15
CA ASN A 287 -26.10 34.33 -6.60
C ASN A 287 -25.71 32.89 -6.19
N ASP A 288 -26.67 31.96 -6.21
CA ASP A 288 -26.37 30.51 -6.07
C ASP A 288 -25.48 30.07 -7.25
N LEU A 289 -24.35 29.41 -6.99
CA LEU A 289 -23.42 28.97 -8.04
C LEU A 289 -23.77 27.57 -8.58
N SER A 290 -23.42 27.33 -9.85
CA SER A 290 -23.48 26.01 -10.49
C SER A 290 -22.11 25.31 -10.47
N PHE A 291 -21.01 26.06 -10.62
CA PHE A 291 -19.65 25.52 -10.74
C PHE A 291 -18.61 26.37 -10.00
N ILE A 292 -17.63 25.69 -9.39
CA ILE A 292 -16.45 26.30 -8.76
C ILE A 292 -15.19 25.53 -9.18
N ASP A 293 -14.15 26.21 -9.67
CA ASP A 293 -12.77 25.70 -9.78
C ASP A 293 -11.83 26.56 -8.93
N LEU A 294 -11.29 25.97 -7.86
CA LEU A 294 -10.26 26.57 -7.01
C LEU A 294 -8.91 25.93 -7.33
N ARG A 295 -7.91 26.75 -7.68
CA ARG A 295 -6.52 26.33 -7.87
C ARG A 295 -5.65 27.15 -6.93
N ASN A 296 -4.86 26.53 -6.05
CA ASN A 296 -4.08 27.25 -5.04
C ASN A 296 -2.61 26.81 -4.97
N ASN A 297 -1.76 27.79 -4.71
CA ASN A 297 -0.32 27.63 -4.51
C ASN A 297 0.09 27.88 -3.03
N GLY A 298 -0.91 27.89 -2.14
CA GLY A 298 -0.77 28.21 -0.71
C GLY A 298 -1.41 29.56 -0.35
N GLY A 299 -1.80 29.72 0.91
CA GLY A 299 -2.53 30.90 1.42
C GLY A 299 -3.96 30.57 1.84
N GLU A 300 -4.56 31.45 2.64
CA GLU A 300 -5.91 31.32 3.18
C GLU A 300 -6.95 31.69 2.10
N VAL A 301 -7.90 30.82 1.82
CA VAL A 301 -8.96 31.04 0.82
C VAL A 301 -10.30 30.82 1.51
N LEU A 302 -11.24 31.76 1.36
CA LEU A 302 -12.52 31.76 2.06
C LEU A 302 -13.67 32.05 1.07
N VAL A 303 -14.30 31.01 0.51
CA VAL A 303 -15.44 31.16 -0.43
C VAL A 303 -16.75 31.12 0.35
N ALA A 304 -17.58 32.16 0.25
CA ALA A 304 -18.88 32.29 0.90
C ALA A 304 -20.01 32.60 -0.09
N GLU A 305 -21.20 32.04 0.16
CA GLU A 305 -22.42 32.39 -0.58
C GLU A 305 -23.23 33.47 0.16
N GLY A 306 -23.74 34.45 -0.59
CA GLY A 306 -24.62 35.48 -0.05
C GLY A 306 -23.85 36.67 0.53
N GLY A 307 -24.30 37.87 0.18
CA GLY A 307 -23.61 39.11 0.54
C GLY A 307 -23.50 39.34 2.06
N ILE A 308 -22.31 39.81 2.47
CA ILE A 308 -21.92 40.26 3.81
C ILE A 308 -21.57 39.13 4.80
N LEU A 309 -20.27 39.08 5.17
CA LEU A 309 -19.61 38.21 6.16
C LEU A 309 -20.15 38.32 7.62
N SER A 310 -21.26 39.01 7.86
CA SER A 310 -21.84 39.21 9.20
C SER A 310 -22.67 38.04 9.72
N THR A 311 -22.85 37.00 8.92
CA THR A 311 -23.70 35.83 9.23
C THR A 311 -22.88 34.56 9.00
N PRO A 312 -22.65 33.70 10.02
CA PRO A 312 -21.91 32.47 9.84
C PRO A 312 -22.78 31.43 9.12
N GLY A 313 -22.59 31.33 7.80
CA GLY A 313 -23.26 30.34 6.96
C GLY A 313 -22.51 30.14 5.66
N ARG A 314 -22.27 28.86 5.30
CA ARG A 314 -21.65 28.37 4.06
C ARG A 314 -20.23 28.91 3.79
N THR A 315 -19.22 28.05 3.96
CA THR A 315 -17.83 28.45 3.69
C THR A 315 -16.97 27.29 3.18
N ILE A 316 -16.27 27.50 2.06
CA ILE A 316 -15.06 26.73 1.72
C ILE A 316 -13.88 27.48 2.34
N ARG A 317 -13.07 26.80 3.17
CA ARG A 317 -11.91 27.41 3.83
C ARG A 317 -10.64 26.58 3.62
N ASN A 318 -9.56 27.24 3.20
CA ASN A 318 -8.20 26.80 3.48
C ASN A 318 -7.64 27.68 4.59
N GLN A 319 -7.09 27.13 5.67
CA GLN A 319 -6.45 27.87 6.77
C GLN A 319 -5.20 27.14 7.29
N PRO A 320 -4.08 27.84 7.55
CA PRO A 320 -2.98 27.26 8.31
C PRO A 320 -3.36 27.13 9.79
N LEU A 321 -3.45 25.90 10.30
CA LEU A 321 -3.91 25.59 11.67
C LEU A 321 -3.01 26.21 12.77
N VAL A 322 -1.78 26.57 12.43
CA VAL A 322 -0.83 27.30 13.26
C VAL A 322 0.06 28.18 12.40
N ALA A 323 0.52 29.31 12.93
CA ALA A 323 1.31 30.34 12.22
C ALA A 323 2.72 29.91 11.72
N ALA A 324 3.02 28.60 11.73
CA ALA A 324 4.21 27.97 11.15
C ALA A 324 3.96 26.50 10.76
N GLY A 325 2.68 26.09 10.59
CA GLY A 325 2.29 24.74 10.20
C GLY A 325 1.88 24.64 8.73
N PRO A 326 1.68 23.42 8.19
CA PRO A 326 1.11 23.24 6.86
C PRO A 326 -0.33 23.76 6.78
N ASN A 327 -0.74 24.15 5.56
CA ASN A 327 -2.10 24.59 5.25
C ASN A 327 -3.11 23.45 5.46
N ILE A 328 -4.34 23.76 5.88
CA ILE A 328 -5.43 22.78 6.05
C ILE A 328 -6.70 23.24 5.33
N TRP A 329 -7.20 22.38 4.44
CA TRP A 329 -8.46 22.55 3.71
C TRP A 329 -9.65 22.05 4.54
N GLN A 330 -10.16 22.95 5.36
CA GLN A 330 -11.30 22.73 6.25
C GLN A 330 -12.59 23.20 5.55
N LEU A 331 -13.33 22.29 4.93
CA LEU A 331 -14.59 22.61 4.23
C LEU A 331 -15.75 22.72 5.24
N GLU A 332 -15.79 23.80 6.03
CA GLU A 332 -16.78 24.09 7.08
C GLU A 332 -18.22 24.29 6.54
N GLN A 333 -18.87 23.22 6.10
CA GLN A 333 -20.26 23.24 5.65
C GLN A 333 -21.25 23.22 6.82
N THR A 334 -21.76 24.41 7.15
CA THR A 334 -22.77 24.59 8.21
C THR A 334 -24.20 24.30 7.77
N SER A 335 -24.60 24.60 6.52
CA SER A 335 -25.85 24.11 5.91
C SER A 335 -25.99 24.42 4.41
N SER A 336 -26.32 23.38 3.62
CA SER A 336 -26.82 23.40 2.22
C SER A 336 -26.01 24.17 1.16
N THR A 337 -25.34 23.41 0.28
CA THR A 337 -24.74 23.80 -1.02
C THR A 337 -23.71 24.94 -1.09
N VAL A 338 -22.88 24.88 -2.16
CA VAL A 338 -22.00 25.96 -2.66
C VAL A 338 -21.86 25.91 -4.20
N ALA A 339 -22.08 24.74 -4.83
CA ALA A 339 -22.17 24.55 -6.29
C ALA A 339 -22.95 23.26 -6.63
N ASP A 340 -23.12 22.90 -7.91
CA ASP A 340 -23.39 21.52 -8.37
C ASP A 340 -22.09 20.70 -8.45
N LEU A 341 -21.02 21.31 -8.96
CA LEU A 341 -19.67 20.75 -9.06
C LEU A 341 -18.64 21.71 -8.44
N VAL A 342 -17.84 21.21 -7.50
CA VAL A 342 -16.67 21.92 -6.94
C VAL A 342 -15.39 21.15 -7.30
N ARG A 343 -14.40 21.84 -7.87
CA ARG A 343 -13.02 21.35 -8.05
C ARG A 343 -12.07 22.14 -7.15
N ILE A 344 -11.14 21.44 -6.50
CA ILE A 344 -10.04 22.01 -5.71
C ILE A 344 -8.76 21.37 -6.22
N THR A 345 -7.76 22.17 -6.62
CA THR A 345 -6.49 21.71 -7.18
C THR A 345 -5.31 22.36 -6.45
N GLU A 346 -4.61 21.57 -5.64
CA GLU A 346 -3.54 22.06 -4.76
C GLU A 346 -2.14 21.67 -5.22
N ARG A 347 -1.19 22.61 -5.13
CA ARG A 347 0.25 22.34 -5.36
C ARG A 347 1.03 22.09 -4.06
N SER A 348 0.31 21.81 -2.97
CA SER A 348 0.82 21.51 -1.62
C SER A 348 -0.14 20.58 -0.89
N ASP A 349 0.28 19.91 0.19
CA ASP A 349 -0.53 18.89 0.86
C ASP A 349 -1.92 19.38 1.27
N ALA A 350 -2.96 18.69 0.77
CA ALA A 350 -4.37 19.01 1.01
C ALA A 350 -4.90 18.21 2.21
N ARG A 351 -4.83 18.79 3.42
CA ARG A 351 -5.38 18.19 4.65
C ARG A 351 -6.89 18.42 4.75
N LEU A 352 -7.70 17.36 4.82
CA LEU A 352 -9.17 17.44 4.87
C LEU A 352 -9.73 17.27 6.30
N ASP A 353 -10.61 18.16 6.73
CA ASP A 353 -11.37 18.06 7.98
C ASP A 353 -12.78 18.66 7.86
N ASN A 354 -13.74 18.08 8.59
CA ASN A 354 -15.17 18.43 8.61
C ASN A 354 -15.83 18.59 7.21
N PHE A 355 -15.28 17.91 6.21
CA PHE A 355 -15.64 18.03 4.80
C PHE A 355 -16.99 17.34 4.52
N SER A 356 -17.86 17.93 3.72
CA SER A 356 -19.11 17.26 3.33
C SER A 356 -19.45 17.43 1.85
N VAL A 357 -20.00 16.36 1.28
CA VAL A 357 -20.55 16.33 -0.07
C VAL A 357 -22.02 15.93 0.03
N GLN A 358 -22.88 16.66 -0.69
CA GLN A 358 -24.33 16.57 -0.56
C GLN A 358 -24.94 15.79 -1.73
N THR A 359 -26.13 15.22 -1.55
CA THR A 359 -26.75 14.35 -2.57
C THR A 359 -27.02 15.09 -3.87
N GLY A 360 -26.61 14.47 -4.99
CA GLY A 360 -26.67 15.07 -6.32
C GLY A 360 -25.53 16.05 -6.63
N LYS A 361 -24.54 16.21 -5.74
CA LYS A 361 -23.39 17.12 -5.90
C LYS A 361 -22.10 16.34 -6.09
N THR A 362 -21.17 16.91 -6.86
CA THR A 362 -19.83 16.36 -7.07
C THR A 362 -18.77 17.27 -6.47
N VAL A 363 -17.80 16.68 -5.76
CA VAL A 363 -16.59 17.39 -5.34
C VAL A 363 -15.34 16.61 -5.78
N ILE A 364 -14.43 17.31 -6.45
CA ILE A 364 -13.13 16.80 -6.90
C ILE A 364 -12.04 17.48 -6.07
N VAL A 365 -11.28 16.70 -5.30
CA VAL A 365 -10.05 17.16 -4.65
C VAL A 365 -8.87 16.56 -5.40
N ARG A 366 -8.03 17.42 -5.96
CA ARG A 366 -6.83 17.06 -6.71
C ARG A 366 -5.59 17.69 -6.08
N THR A 367 -4.47 16.98 -6.11
CA THR A 367 -3.14 17.57 -5.88
C THR A 367 -2.26 17.49 -7.13
N GLU A 368 -1.21 18.31 -7.18
CA GLU A 368 -0.16 18.34 -8.20
C GLU A 368 1.24 18.36 -7.55
N ASN A 369 2.29 18.05 -8.31
CA ASN A 369 3.71 18.17 -7.93
C ASN A 369 4.14 17.28 -6.75
N GLY A 370 3.50 16.11 -6.58
CA GLY A 370 3.81 15.17 -5.51
C GLY A 370 3.16 15.47 -4.15
N ALA A 371 2.30 16.49 -4.08
CA ALA A 371 1.55 16.81 -2.87
C ALA A 371 0.51 15.74 -2.53
N SER A 372 0.25 15.52 -1.23
CA SER A 372 -0.61 14.44 -0.71
C SER A 372 -1.99 14.95 -0.23
N ILE A 373 -3.02 14.11 -0.28
CA ILE A 373 -4.33 14.37 0.36
C ILE A 373 -4.32 13.70 1.73
N LEU A 374 -4.44 14.45 2.82
CA LEU A 374 -4.14 13.97 4.18
C LEU A 374 -5.32 14.11 5.16
N ASN A 375 -5.31 13.35 6.24
CA ASN A 375 -6.22 13.54 7.38
C ASN A 375 -5.89 14.87 8.10
N GLY A 376 -6.86 15.77 8.20
CA GLY A 376 -6.70 17.08 8.86
C GLY A 376 -6.90 17.07 10.37
N ASN A 377 -7.47 16.00 10.94
CA ASN A 377 -7.92 15.95 12.33
C ASN A 377 -7.92 14.50 12.92
N PRO A 378 -6.75 13.84 12.96
CA PRO A 378 -6.66 12.40 13.29
C PRO A 378 -7.06 12.05 14.72
N GLY A 379 -6.94 13.00 15.67
CA GLY A 379 -7.26 12.78 17.08
C GLY A 379 -8.76 12.84 17.43
N SER A 380 -9.64 13.13 16.47
CA SER A 380 -11.07 13.39 16.74
C SER A 380 -11.94 12.14 16.91
N GLY A 381 -11.58 11.03 16.26
CA GLY A 381 -12.42 9.82 16.18
C GLY A 381 -13.72 10.01 15.37
N GLY A 382 -13.90 11.15 14.70
CA GLY A 382 -14.98 11.40 13.75
C GLY A 382 -14.49 11.24 12.31
N ALA A 383 -15.43 11.15 11.35
CA ALA A 383 -15.08 11.12 9.94
C ALA A 383 -14.58 12.50 9.48
N ASN A 384 -13.46 12.53 8.75
CA ASN A 384 -12.95 13.76 8.12
C ASN A 384 -13.86 14.23 6.99
N VAL A 385 -14.53 13.29 6.31
CA VAL A 385 -15.38 13.52 5.16
C VAL A 385 -16.72 12.80 5.32
N VAL A 386 -17.82 13.46 4.96
CA VAL A 386 -19.17 12.88 4.89
C VAL A 386 -19.72 13.04 3.46
N ASN A 387 -19.60 12.00 2.64
CA ASN A 387 -20.07 11.96 1.26
C ASN A 387 -21.48 11.34 1.12
N ASN A 388 -22.48 12.18 0.82
CA ASN A 388 -23.82 11.77 0.44
C ASN A 388 -24.09 11.95 -1.08
N GLY A 389 -23.07 12.29 -1.86
CA GLY A 389 -23.10 12.53 -3.30
C GLY A 389 -21.93 11.83 -3.99
N THR A 390 -21.14 12.55 -4.78
CA THR A 390 -19.95 12.02 -5.47
C THR A 390 -18.68 12.71 -4.97
N LEU A 391 -17.77 11.94 -4.38
CA LEU A 391 -16.42 12.39 -4.03
C LEU A 391 -15.38 11.77 -4.96
N VAL A 392 -14.50 12.60 -5.51
CA VAL A 392 -13.34 12.21 -6.32
C VAL A 392 -12.07 12.70 -5.63
N LEU A 393 -11.14 11.79 -5.32
CA LEU A 393 -9.81 12.10 -4.79
C LEU A 393 -8.76 11.70 -5.82
N ASN A 394 -7.89 12.63 -6.24
CA ASN A 394 -6.79 12.32 -7.17
C ASN A 394 -5.47 12.94 -6.71
N SER A 395 -4.51 12.13 -6.28
CA SER A 395 -3.27 12.63 -5.67
C SER A 395 -2.00 12.32 -6.45
N ASP A 396 -1.08 13.29 -6.55
CA ASP A 396 0.30 13.00 -6.99
C ASP A 396 1.18 12.40 -5.87
N GLY A 397 0.76 12.54 -4.62
CA GLY A 397 1.38 11.96 -3.43
C GLY A 397 0.50 10.87 -2.81
N ALA A 398 0.50 10.78 -1.48
CA ALA A 398 -0.32 9.81 -0.75
C ALA A 398 -1.75 10.31 -0.52
N VAL A 399 -2.70 9.38 -0.33
CA VAL A 399 -4.07 9.64 0.15
C VAL A 399 -4.21 9.01 1.54
N GLY A 400 -4.16 9.82 2.60
CA GLY A 400 -4.03 9.35 3.98
C GLY A 400 -2.62 8.83 4.32
N THR A 401 -2.44 8.29 5.54
CA THR A 401 -1.18 7.67 5.98
C THR A 401 -1.42 6.43 6.84
N VAL A 402 -0.37 5.62 7.07
CA VAL A 402 -0.40 4.44 7.95
C VAL A 402 -0.87 4.76 9.38
N ALA A 403 -0.44 5.90 9.92
CA ALA A 403 -0.79 6.33 11.28
C ALA A 403 -2.15 7.06 11.31
N ASP A 404 -2.36 7.94 10.33
CA ASP A 404 -3.54 8.79 10.19
C ASP A 404 -4.23 8.51 8.82
N PRO A 405 -5.03 7.43 8.69
CA PRO A 405 -5.84 7.19 7.48
C PRO A 405 -6.87 8.31 7.27
N LEU A 406 -7.23 8.59 6.02
CA LEU A 406 -8.30 9.55 5.72
C LEU A 406 -9.67 8.89 5.96
N SER A 407 -10.46 9.43 6.89
CA SER A 407 -11.76 8.83 7.26
C SER A 407 -12.93 9.43 6.48
N ILE A 408 -13.72 8.57 5.82
CA ILE A 408 -14.82 8.95 4.91
C ILE A 408 -16.08 8.14 5.25
N VAL A 409 -17.17 8.83 5.60
CA VAL A 409 -18.51 8.24 5.67
C VAL A 409 -19.23 8.50 4.35
N GLY A 410 -19.55 7.47 3.57
CA GLY A 410 -20.28 7.59 2.31
C GLY A 410 -20.39 6.27 1.54
N ASP A 411 -21.31 6.25 0.58
CA ASP A 411 -21.66 5.03 -0.18
C ASP A 411 -20.87 4.88 -1.49
N THR A 412 -20.20 5.95 -1.95
CA THR A 412 -19.41 5.97 -3.18
C THR A 412 -18.08 6.72 -2.98
N LEU A 413 -17.03 6.28 -3.68
CA LEU A 413 -15.75 6.95 -3.74
C LEU A 413 -15.03 6.66 -5.07
N SER A 414 -14.61 7.70 -5.79
CA SER A 414 -13.58 7.59 -6.82
C SER A 414 -12.23 7.98 -6.23
N VAL A 415 -11.22 7.12 -6.34
CA VAL A 415 -9.86 7.38 -5.87
C VAL A 415 -8.82 7.06 -6.95
N GLY A 416 -7.86 7.94 -7.13
CA GLY A 416 -6.73 7.76 -8.04
C GLY A 416 -5.45 8.34 -7.44
N THR A 417 -4.31 7.79 -7.85
CA THR A 417 -3.02 8.47 -7.68
C THR A 417 -2.28 8.49 -9.01
N SER A 418 -1.42 9.48 -9.24
CA SER A 418 -0.46 9.38 -10.33
C SER A 418 0.68 8.42 -9.95
N LEU A 419 1.33 7.83 -10.94
CA LEU A 419 2.36 6.80 -10.76
C LEU A 419 3.72 7.39 -10.32
N GLY A 420 3.69 8.39 -9.44
CA GLY A 420 4.85 8.95 -8.75
C GLY A 420 5.42 7.98 -7.73
N ALA A 421 6.73 8.05 -7.49
CA ALA A 421 7.50 7.05 -6.72
C ALA A 421 7.16 6.92 -5.22
N THR A 422 6.11 7.58 -4.73
CA THR A 422 5.68 7.59 -3.32
C THR A 422 4.16 7.50 -3.13
N SER A 423 3.38 7.25 -4.20
CA SER A 423 1.93 7.18 -4.07
C SER A 423 1.48 5.99 -3.24
N GLN A 424 0.59 6.24 -2.28
CA GLN A 424 0.05 5.29 -1.30
C GLN A 424 -1.40 5.67 -0.97
N ILE A 425 -2.22 4.73 -0.51
CA ILE A 425 -3.63 4.97 -0.17
C ILE A 425 -3.94 4.32 1.19
N PHE A 426 -4.44 5.11 2.15
CA PHE A 426 -4.89 4.65 3.47
C PHE A 426 -6.24 5.30 3.79
N LEU A 427 -7.31 4.51 3.63
CA LEU A 427 -8.69 4.97 3.72
C LEU A 427 -9.46 4.20 4.80
N ALA A 428 -10.10 4.93 5.71
CA ALA A 428 -11.03 4.38 6.70
C ALA A 428 -12.47 4.73 6.29
N LEU A 429 -13.18 3.77 5.71
CA LEU A 429 -14.46 3.96 5.03
C LEU A 429 -15.63 3.43 5.85
N ALA A 430 -16.76 4.12 5.81
CA ALA A 430 -17.99 3.69 6.47
C ALA A 430 -19.21 4.04 5.60
N PRO A 431 -20.20 3.16 5.42
CA PRO A 431 -21.40 3.49 4.65
C PRO A 431 -22.29 4.50 5.39
N SER A 432 -22.97 5.37 4.64
CA SER A 432 -23.82 6.44 5.21
C SER A 432 -25.05 5.92 5.97
N SER A 433 -25.56 4.75 5.60
CA SER A 433 -26.82 4.19 6.12
C SER A 433 -26.86 2.67 6.27
N GLY A 434 -25.69 2.02 6.32
CA GLY A 434 -25.57 0.55 6.30
C GLY A 434 -25.59 -0.08 4.91
N SER A 435 -25.41 0.75 3.87
CA SER A 435 -25.16 0.37 2.48
C SER A 435 -23.84 -0.39 2.28
N THR A 436 -23.58 -0.82 1.04
CA THR A 436 -22.21 -1.11 0.58
C THR A 436 -21.46 0.20 0.31
N VAL A 437 -20.15 0.22 0.53
CA VAL A 437 -19.25 1.28 0.05
C VAL A 437 -18.70 0.86 -1.31
N ALA A 438 -19.03 1.61 -2.37
CA ALA A 438 -18.51 1.36 -3.72
C ALA A 438 -17.25 2.19 -4.01
N VAL A 439 -16.14 1.52 -4.31
CA VAL A 439 -14.85 2.16 -4.61
C VAL A 439 -14.44 1.86 -6.05
N GLN A 440 -14.02 2.91 -6.77
CA GLN A 440 -13.63 2.84 -8.18
C GLN A 440 -12.44 3.77 -8.50
N GLY A 441 -11.75 3.53 -9.60
CA GLY A 441 -10.67 4.37 -10.08
C GLY A 441 -11.15 5.71 -10.66
N VAL A 442 -10.19 6.57 -10.97
CA VAL A 442 -10.43 7.88 -11.60
C VAL A 442 -10.15 7.79 -13.10
N ASP A 443 -11.12 8.17 -13.92
CA ASP A 443 -10.93 8.40 -15.35
C ASP A 443 -10.11 9.70 -15.54
N PRO A 444 -8.94 9.68 -16.20
CA PRO A 444 -8.11 10.87 -16.39
C PRO A 444 -8.79 11.95 -17.23
N ASP A 445 -9.69 11.60 -18.15
CA ASP A 445 -10.45 12.61 -18.92
C ASP A 445 -11.41 13.38 -18.00
N TYR A 446 -11.96 12.72 -16.96
CA TYR A 446 -12.85 13.35 -15.97
C TYR A 446 -12.21 14.53 -15.22
N LEU A 447 -10.88 14.51 -15.07
CA LEU A 447 -10.12 15.56 -14.40
C LEU A 447 -9.98 16.83 -15.26
N LEU A 448 -10.25 16.75 -16.57
CA LEU A 448 -9.94 17.80 -17.56
C LEU A 448 -11.16 18.53 -18.13
N VAL A 449 -12.38 18.01 -17.98
CA VAL A 449 -13.58 18.60 -18.62
C VAL A 449 -14.10 19.82 -17.84
N THR A 450 -14.40 20.91 -18.55
CA THR A 450 -14.92 22.21 -18.03
C THR A 450 -16.45 22.28 -17.92
N ILE A 451 -17.14 21.14 -18.05
CA ILE A 451 -18.59 21.01 -18.20
C ILE A 451 -19.02 19.78 -17.36
N PRO A 452 -20.18 19.79 -16.66
CA PRO A 452 -20.55 18.71 -15.74
C PRO A 452 -20.84 17.39 -16.45
N ALA A 453 -19.81 16.56 -16.61
CA ALA A 453 -19.93 15.13 -16.83
C ALA A 453 -20.37 14.44 -15.53
N THR A 454 -21.28 13.48 -15.64
CA THR A 454 -21.61 12.54 -14.56
C THR A 454 -20.45 11.58 -14.34
N ALA A 455 -19.82 11.59 -13.16
CA ALA A 455 -18.83 10.58 -12.78
C ALA A 455 -19.44 9.16 -12.82
N GLY A 456 -18.62 8.14 -13.13
CA GLY A 456 -19.02 6.73 -13.05
C GLY A 456 -19.54 6.10 -14.35
N SER A 457 -19.39 6.75 -15.52
CA SER A 457 -19.71 6.11 -16.82
C SER A 457 -18.58 5.29 -17.43
N ASN A 458 -17.33 5.53 -17.01
CA ASN A 458 -16.14 4.73 -17.26
C ASN A 458 -15.29 4.76 -15.98
N PRO A 459 -15.05 3.64 -15.28
CA PRO A 459 -14.07 3.60 -14.19
C PRO A 459 -12.63 3.50 -14.74
N GLY A 460 -11.70 4.22 -14.13
CA GLY A 460 -10.26 3.98 -14.29
C GLY A 460 -9.77 2.83 -13.39
N ASN A 461 -8.47 2.53 -13.42
CA ASN A 461 -7.85 1.66 -12.42
C ASN A 461 -7.59 2.43 -11.11
N ILE A 462 -7.45 1.70 -10.00
CA ILE A 462 -6.87 2.22 -8.75
C ILE A 462 -5.43 1.71 -8.67
N GLU A 463 -4.44 2.57 -8.94
CA GLU A 463 -3.03 2.18 -8.95
C GLU A 463 -2.22 3.02 -7.95
N ALA A 464 -1.26 2.39 -7.26
CA ALA A 464 -0.31 3.04 -6.36
C ALA A 464 1.06 2.32 -6.35
N VAL A 465 2.14 3.07 -6.09
CA VAL A 465 3.52 2.52 -6.07
C VAL A 465 3.86 1.89 -4.72
N GLY A 466 3.33 2.42 -3.62
CA GLY A 466 3.39 1.81 -2.30
C GLY A 466 2.04 1.21 -1.89
N ASP A 467 1.85 1.05 -0.58
CA ASP A 467 0.71 0.30 -0.04
C ASP A 467 -0.65 0.97 -0.31
N ILE A 468 -1.66 0.11 -0.50
CA ILE A 468 -3.08 0.46 -0.54
C ILE A 468 -3.77 -0.27 0.61
N VAL A 469 -4.45 0.45 1.50
CA VAL A 469 -5.23 -0.08 2.62
C VAL A 469 -6.63 0.54 2.59
N LEU A 470 -7.64 -0.30 2.38
CA LEU A 470 -9.05 0.04 2.53
C LEU A 470 -9.58 -0.65 3.79
N ASP A 471 -10.08 0.12 4.75
CA ASP A 471 -10.57 -0.36 6.05
C ASP A 471 -12.05 0.03 6.21
N VAL A 472 -12.97 -0.92 6.05
CA VAL A 472 -14.38 -0.65 5.72
C VAL A 472 -15.32 -1.18 6.80
N SER A 473 -16.06 -0.29 7.46
CA SER A 473 -17.07 -0.66 8.49
C SER A 473 -18.45 -0.99 7.88
N GLY A 474 -18.47 -1.83 6.85
CA GLY A 474 -19.66 -2.22 6.09
C GLY A 474 -19.32 -3.32 5.09
N ASN A 475 -20.07 -3.38 3.98
CA ASN A 475 -19.64 -4.14 2.79
C ASN A 475 -18.78 -3.24 1.88
N LEU A 476 -17.94 -3.85 1.04
CA LEU A 476 -17.11 -3.19 0.02
C LEU A 476 -17.42 -3.73 -1.39
N ASP A 477 -17.79 -2.86 -2.33
CA ASP A 477 -17.83 -3.14 -3.77
C ASP A 477 -16.56 -2.58 -4.43
N VAL A 478 -15.74 -3.43 -5.04
CA VAL A 478 -14.60 -3.06 -5.88
C VAL A 478 -15.04 -3.06 -7.33
N ASN A 479 -15.15 -1.87 -7.93
CA ASN A 479 -15.70 -1.65 -9.28
C ASN A 479 -14.61 -1.28 -10.31
N SER A 480 -13.36 -1.63 -10.04
CA SER A 480 -12.19 -1.25 -10.84
C SER A 480 -11.03 -2.19 -10.53
N ASN A 481 -10.12 -2.37 -11.49
CA ASN A 481 -8.90 -3.12 -11.22
C ASN A 481 -8.06 -2.34 -10.18
N ILE A 482 -7.66 -3.00 -9.09
CA ILE A 482 -6.81 -2.42 -8.04
C ILE A 482 -5.41 -3.01 -8.15
N ARG A 483 -4.39 -2.16 -8.22
CA ARG A 483 -2.98 -2.58 -8.22
C ARG A 483 -2.14 -1.78 -7.23
N SER A 484 -1.49 -2.48 -6.30
CA SER A 484 -0.32 -1.96 -5.57
C SER A 484 0.94 -2.66 -6.05
N ASN A 485 2.03 -1.91 -6.22
CA ASN A 485 3.36 -2.47 -6.46
C ASN A 485 4.05 -2.96 -5.16
N SER A 486 3.44 -2.75 -4.00
CA SER A 486 3.94 -3.11 -2.66
C SER A 486 2.94 -4.03 -1.96
N GLY A 487 2.10 -3.51 -1.06
CA GLY A 487 1.03 -4.26 -0.39
C GLY A 487 -0.37 -3.74 -0.69
N LEU A 488 -1.36 -4.63 -0.73
CA LEU A 488 -2.78 -4.31 -0.85
C LEU A 488 -3.55 -4.98 0.29
N ALA A 489 -4.28 -4.21 1.09
CA ALA A 489 -5.12 -4.71 2.17
C ALA A 489 -6.57 -4.27 2.00
N LEU A 490 -7.47 -5.25 1.90
CA LEU A 490 -8.92 -5.06 1.88
C LEU A 490 -9.50 -5.60 3.19
N PHE A 491 -9.74 -4.70 4.14
CA PHE A 491 -10.33 -5.04 5.43
C PHE A 491 -11.79 -4.56 5.44
N SER A 492 -12.71 -5.47 5.76
CA SER A 492 -14.15 -5.26 5.70
C SER A 492 -14.81 -5.95 6.90
N SER A 493 -15.74 -5.26 7.57
CA SER A 493 -16.58 -5.88 8.59
C SER A 493 -17.78 -6.66 8.02
N GLY A 494 -17.93 -6.66 6.69
CA GLY A 494 -18.96 -7.36 5.93
C GLY A 494 -18.37 -7.99 4.66
N ASP A 495 -19.17 -8.14 3.62
CA ASP A 495 -18.71 -8.75 2.36
C ASP A 495 -17.69 -7.88 1.62
N VAL A 496 -16.82 -8.52 0.83
CA VAL A 496 -15.97 -7.87 -0.18
C VAL A 496 -16.33 -8.44 -1.55
N ASN A 497 -16.90 -7.60 -2.42
CA ASN A 497 -17.31 -7.97 -3.77
C ASN A 497 -16.30 -7.48 -4.80
N LEU A 498 -15.71 -8.40 -5.56
CA LEU A 498 -14.68 -8.13 -6.56
C LEU A 498 -15.27 -8.24 -7.96
N ASN A 499 -15.75 -7.12 -8.49
CA ASN A 499 -16.30 -7.07 -9.85
C ASN A 499 -15.20 -6.97 -10.93
N GLU A 500 -13.97 -6.68 -10.53
CA GLU A 500 -12.74 -6.53 -11.33
C GLU A 500 -11.53 -7.10 -10.57
N GLY A 501 -10.35 -7.18 -11.21
CA GLY A 501 -9.17 -7.84 -10.63
C GLY A 501 -8.45 -7.07 -9.52
N VAL A 502 -8.01 -7.79 -8.48
CA VAL A 502 -7.30 -7.25 -7.31
C VAL A 502 -5.88 -7.81 -7.25
N ARG A 503 -4.88 -6.92 -7.25
CA ARG A 503 -3.46 -7.27 -7.34
C ARG A 503 -2.57 -6.51 -6.35
N GLY A 504 -1.87 -7.24 -5.48
CA GLY A 504 -0.76 -6.71 -4.68
C GLY A 504 0.54 -7.41 -5.09
N ASP A 505 1.43 -6.72 -5.83
CA ASP A 505 2.63 -7.36 -6.41
C ASP A 505 3.61 -7.91 -5.35
N GLY A 506 3.58 -7.41 -4.11
CA GLY A 506 4.22 -8.04 -2.95
C GLY A 506 3.24 -8.87 -2.12
N THR A 507 2.33 -8.20 -1.41
CA THR A 507 1.41 -8.86 -0.47
C THR A 507 -0.04 -8.43 -0.70
N LEU A 508 -0.98 -9.37 -0.64
CA LEU A 508 -2.41 -9.15 -0.69
C LEU A 508 -3.08 -9.70 0.59
N LEU A 509 -3.69 -8.82 1.40
CA LEU A 509 -4.45 -9.19 2.59
C LEU A 509 -5.94 -8.96 2.34
N VAL A 510 -6.79 -9.93 2.66
CA VAL A 510 -8.25 -9.76 2.66
C VAL A 510 -8.84 -10.25 3.98
N GLU A 511 -9.51 -9.35 4.69
CA GLU A 511 -10.35 -9.67 5.85
C GLU A 511 -11.80 -9.24 5.55
N ALA A 512 -12.76 -10.16 5.64
CA ALA A 512 -14.16 -9.95 5.25
C ALA A 512 -15.10 -10.90 6.00
N ASP A 513 -16.43 -10.77 5.86
CA ASP A 513 -17.35 -11.87 6.17
C ASP A 513 -17.18 -12.97 5.12
N ARG A 514 -17.38 -12.60 3.85
CA ARG A 514 -17.13 -13.42 2.65
C ARG A 514 -16.52 -12.58 1.51
N ILE A 515 -15.80 -13.25 0.59
CA ILE A 515 -15.46 -12.71 -0.72
C ILE A 515 -16.51 -13.14 -1.76
N LEU A 516 -17.07 -12.17 -2.51
CA LEU A 516 -18.01 -12.37 -3.61
C LEU A 516 -17.33 -12.07 -4.94
N ASN A 517 -17.58 -12.88 -5.97
CA ASN A 517 -16.99 -12.79 -7.32
C ASN A 517 -15.44 -12.77 -7.39
N GLY A 518 -14.75 -12.92 -6.25
CA GLY A 518 -13.32 -13.17 -6.15
C GLY A 518 -12.94 -14.61 -6.52
N ASP A 519 -13.39 -15.07 -7.67
CA ASP A 519 -12.90 -16.27 -8.33
C ASP A 519 -11.38 -16.13 -8.55
N GLY A 520 -10.65 -17.24 -8.65
CA GLY A 520 -9.18 -17.25 -8.55
C GLY A 520 -8.39 -16.35 -9.51
N GLY A 521 -8.98 -15.94 -10.64
CA GLY A 521 -8.37 -14.95 -11.55
C GLY A 521 -8.35 -13.51 -11.01
N ASN A 522 -9.14 -13.21 -9.98
CA ASN A 522 -9.32 -11.87 -9.42
C ASN A 522 -8.49 -11.60 -8.16
N LEU A 523 -7.74 -12.58 -7.64
CA LEU A 523 -6.88 -12.44 -6.45
C LEU A 523 -5.43 -12.81 -6.78
N ILE A 524 -4.56 -11.79 -6.92
CA ILE A 524 -3.18 -11.97 -7.36
C ILE A 524 -2.19 -11.29 -6.39
N GLY A 525 -1.21 -12.02 -5.89
CA GLY A 525 -0.09 -11.45 -5.16
C GLY A 525 0.89 -12.49 -4.64
N ASN A 526 2.18 -12.17 -4.60
CA ASN A 526 3.21 -13.17 -4.24
C ASN A 526 3.00 -13.73 -2.83
N GLN A 527 2.38 -12.97 -1.94
CA GLN A 527 2.03 -13.39 -0.58
C GLN A 527 0.55 -13.09 -0.33
N ILE A 528 -0.28 -14.08 0.04
CA ILE A 528 -1.72 -13.90 0.25
C ILE A 528 -2.12 -14.26 1.68
N GLY A 529 -2.78 -13.32 2.37
CA GLY A 529 -3.39 -13.50 3.68
C GLY A 529 -4.91 -13.43 3.62
N LEU A 530 -5.63 -14.41 4.18
CA LEU A 530 -7.10 -14.46 4.17
C LEU A 530 -7.69 -14.62 5.59
N ASN A 531 -8.64 -13.76 5.98
CA ASN A 531 -9.35 -13.87 7.26
C ASN A 531 -10.87 -13.72 7.05
N LEU A 532 -11.59 -14.84 6.93
CA LEU A 532 -12.98 -14.90 6.50
C LEU A 532 -13.88 -15.52 7.59
N ASN A 533 -15.16 -15.12 7.64
CA ASN A 533 -16.14 -15.73 8.55
C ASN A 533 -16.86 -16.91 7.90
N GLN A 534 -17.08 -16.83 6.58
CA GLN A 534 -17.76 -17.82 5.74
C GLN A 534 -16.76 -18.59 4.86
N ASP A 535 -17.21 -19.72 4.35
CA ASP A 535 -16.43 -20.65 3.52
C ASP A 535 -15.92 -20.02 2.21
N PHE A 536 -14.75 -20.50 1.77
CA PHE A 536 -14.05 -20.03 0.57
C PHE A 536 -13.64 -21.21 -0.32
N GLY A 537 -14.36 -21.35 -1.45
CA GLY A 537 -14.32 -22.55 -2.30
C GLY A 537 -15.20 -23.68 -1.76
N THR A 538 -15.13 -24.85 -2.41
CA THR A 538 -15.72 -26.11 -1.93
C THR A 538 -14.84 -27.29 -2.34
N SER A 539 -15.03 -28.47 -1.74
CA SER A 539 -14.33 -29.71 -2.16
C SER A 539 -14.65 -30.20 -3.58
N ALA A 540 -15.50 -29.48 -4.32
CA ALA A 540 -15.84 -29.72 -5.73
C ALA A 540 -15.42 -28.55 -6.65
N ASP A 541 -14.96 -27.44 -6.09
CA ASP A 541 -14.66 -26.18 -6.79
C ASP A 541 -13.66 -25.37 -5.93
N PHE A 542 -12.36 -25.64 -6.14
CA PHE A 542 -11.26 -25.03 -5.38
C PHE A 542 -10.95 -23.63 -5.93
N ILE A 543 -10.70 -22.66 -5.05
CA ILE A 543 -10.28 -21.33 -5.48
C ILE A 543 -8.79 -21.37 -5.82
N ASN A 544 -8.49 -21.15 -7.10
CA ASN A 544 -7.12 -20.99 -7.59
C ASN A 544 -6.50 -19.69 -7.03
N LEU A 545 -5.29 -19.74 -6.50
CA LEU A 545 -4.55 -18.58 -6.02
C LEU A 545 -3.11 -18.61 -6.57
N THR A 546 -2.65 -17.49 -7.11
CA THR A 546 -1.25 -17.33 -7.53
C THR A 546 -0.47 -16.70 -6.38
N ALA A 547 0.17 -17.54 -5.55
CA ALA A 547 0.90 -17.12 -4.35
C ALA A 547 2.09 -18.06 -4.04
N GLU A 548 3.18 -17.49 -3.54
CA GLU A 548 4.37 -18.18 -3.02
C GLU A 548 4.31 -18.29 -1.48
N VAL A 549 3.55 -17.42 -0.81
CA VAL A 549 3.33 -17.45 0.64
C VAL A 549 1.84 -17.37 0.97
N LEU A 550 1.37 -18.20 1.89
CA LEU A 550 -0.02 -18.22 2.38
C LEU A 550 -0.08 -18.04 3.90
N VAL A 551 -1.11 -17.33 4.37
CA VAL A 551 -1.49 -17.23 5.79
C VAL A 551 -3.02 -17.18 5.91
N LEU A 552 -3.60 -17.92 6.86
CA LEU A 552 -4.99 -17.68 7.29
C LEU A 552 -5.02 -16.87 8.59
N GLY A 553 -6.13 -16.18 8.83
CA GLY A 553 -6.36 -15.47 10.08
C GLY A 553 -6.67 -16.38 11.26
N ASN A 554 -7.34 -15.84 12.27
CA ASN A 554 -7.55 -16.51 13.56
C ASN A 554 -8.93 -17.16 13.74
N ARG A 555 -9.74 -17.23 12.66
CA ARG A 555 -11.16 -17.62 12.66
C ARG A 555 -11.34 -19.11 12.33
N SER A 556 -11.61 -19.93 13.34
CA SER A 556 -11.78 -21.39 13.19
C SER A 556 -13.19 -21.83 12.78
N THR A 557 -13.87 -21.10 11.90
CA THR A 557 -15.28 -21.35 11.52
C THR A 557 -15.53 -21.49 10.02
N ALA A 558 -14.66 -20.93 9.19
CA ALA A 558 -14.76 -21.03 7.73
C ALA A 558 -13.98 -22.24 7.20
N ASP A 559 -14.53 -22.91 6.20
CA ASP A 559 -13.81 -23.90 5.40
C ASP A 559 -13.05 -23.22 4.24
N TYR A 560 -11.82 -23.66 3.98
CA TYR A 560 -10.96 -23.14 2.91
C TYR A 560 -10.55 -24.25 1.94
N PHE A 561 -10.88 -24.09 0.66
CA PHE A 561 -10.54 -25.03 -0.42
C PHE A 561 -9.71 -24.29 -1.48
N LEU A 562 -8.38 -24.42 -1.40
CA LEU A 562 -7.40 -23.61 -2.12
C LEU A 562 -6.61 -24.46 -3.13
N GLU A 563 -6.49 -24.01 -4.38
CA GLU A 563 -5.56 -24.57 -5.38
C GLU A 563 -4.47 -23.55 -5.73
N THR A 564 -3.22 -23.95 -5.90
CA THR A 564 -2.08 -23.03 -6.07
C THR A 564 -1.01 -23.56 -7.02
N GLY A 565 -0.40 -22.71 -7.85
CA GLY A 565 0.75 -23.07 -8.68
C GLY A 565 0.87 -22.25 -9.96
N GLY A 566 1.47 -22.84 -11.00
CA GLY A 566 1.59 -22.28 -12.35
C GLY A 566 2.96 -21.76 -12.77
N LEU A 567 4.00 -21.85 -11.92
CA LEU A 567 5.33 -21.22 -12.15
C LEU A 567 6.56 -22.06 -11.72
N ASP A 568 6.41 -23.35 -11.37
CA ASP A 568 7.46 -24.18 -10.72
C ASP A 568 7.93 -23.65 -9.34
N ASN A 569 7.13 -22.82 -8.66
CA ASN A 569 7.47 -22.18 -7.38
C ASN A 569 6.74 -22.84 -6.18
N SER A 570 7.50 -23.44 -5.26
CA SER A 570 7.00 -24.00 -3.99
C SER A 570 6.29 -22.96 -3.11
N VAL A 571 5.25 -23.38 -2.39
CA VAL A 571 4.37 -22.52 -1.58
C VAL A 571 4.66 -22.68 -0.08
N THR A 572 4.82 -21.56 0.63
CA THR A 572 5.11 -21.52 2.07
C THR A 572 3.92 -21.04 2.90
N TRP A 573 3.44 -21.86 3.83
CA TRP A 573 2.59 -21.40 4.93
C TRP A 573 3.45 -20.66 5.97
N ALA A 574 3.16 -19.37 6.21
CA ALA A 574 3.89 -18.52 7.15
C ALA A 574 3.09 -18.26 8.45
N GLU A 575 3.70 -17.61 9.46
CA GLU A 575 3.01 -17.28 10.72
C GLU A 575 2.09 -16.05 10.60
N SER A 576 2.51 -15.05 9.83
CA SER A 576 1.81 -13.77 9.66
C SER A 576 2.23 -13.03 8.39
N LEU A 577 1.32 -12.25 7.81
CA LEU A 577 1.58 -11.29 6.72
C LEU A 577 1.04 -9.90 7.09
N ALA A 578 1.72 -8.84 6.64
CA ALA A 578 1.38 -7.46 6.98
C ALA A 578 1.47 -6.50 5.79
N VAL A 579 0.61 -5.47 5.79
CA VAL A 579 0.55 -4.36 4.81
C VAL A 579 0.16 -3.11 5.58
N GLY A 580 0.92 -2.02 5.48
CA GLY A 580 0.71 -0.81 6.28
C GLY A 580 0.62 -1.09 7.80
N ASN A 581 -0.56 -0.85 8.38
CA ASN A 581 -0.88 -1.13 9.79
C ASN A 581 -1.76 -2.40 9.99
N LYS A 582 -2.01 -3.15 8.92
CA LYS A 582 -2.84 -4.36 8.91
C LYS A 582 -1.98 -5.62 8.95
N THR A 583 -2.48 -6.66 9.62
CA THR A 583 -1.78 -7.93 9.76
C THR A 583 -2.79 -9.07 9.83
N ILE A 584 -2.56 -10.14 9.07
CA ILE A 584 -3.30 -11.40 9.17
C ILE A 584 -2.34 -12.45 9.73
N ALA A 585 -2.78 -13.20 10.73
CA ALA A 585 -1.99 -14.21 11.43
C ALA A 585 -2.90 -15.22 12.15
N GLY A 586 -2.38 -16.44 12.37
CA GLY A 586 -2.98 -17.44 13.26
C GLY A 586 -3.38 -18.76 12.63
N ASN A 587 -3.44 -18.84 11.29
CA ASN A 587 -3.65 -20.05 10.49
C ASN A 587 -4.78 -20.98 10.98
N ARG A 588 -5.96 -20.39 11.21
CA ARG A 588 -7.16 -21.13 11.66
C ARG A 588 -8.24 -21.27 10.59
N SER A 589 -8.92 -22.41 10.63
CA SER A 589 -10.08 -22.75 9.82
C SER A 589 -11.00 -23.74 10.56
N ASN A 590 -12.14 -24.11 9.95
CA ASN A 590 -12.86 -25.33 10.32
C ASN A 590 -12.30 -26.53 9.53
N VAL A 591 -12.32 -26.47 8.20
CA VAL A 591 -11.55 -27.32 7.28
C VAL A 591 -10.52 -26.49 6.50
N LEU A 592 -9.34 -27.05 6.25
CA LEU A 592 -8.40 -26.58 5.23
C LEU A 592 -8.11 -27.73 4.26
N GLU A 593 -8.50 -27.60 2.99
CA GLU A 593 -7.98 -28.41 1.90
C GLU A 593 -7.13 -27.52 0.99
N HIS A 594 -5.82 -27.79 0.91
CA HIS A 594 -4.89 -27.07 0.08
C HIS A 594 -4.23 -28.01 -0.93
N ARG A 595 -4.45 -27.72 -2.21
CA ARG A 595 -3.83 -28.38 -3.34
C ARG A 595 -2.76 -27.49 -3.96
N HIS A 596 -1.60 -28.06 -4.24
CA HIS A 596 -0.51 -27.40 -4.96
C HIS A 596 -0.20 -28.18 -6.25
N THR A 597 0.02 -27.47 -7.35
CA THR A 597 0.21 -28.09 -8.68
C THR A 597 1.66 -28.09 -9.14
N ASP A 598 2.52 -27.18 -8.67
CA ASP A 598 3.88 -26.98 -9.21
C ASP A 598 4.82 -26.48 -8.11
N GLY A 599 5.65 -27.38 -7.56
CA GLY A 599 6.52 -27.11 -6.41
C GLY A 599 6.04 -27.74 -5.10
N ASP A 600 6.81 -27.55 -4.03
CA ASP A 600 6.64 -28.18 -2.71
C ASP A 600 5.67 -27.40 -1.79
N ILE A 601 5.11 -28.03 -0.76
CA ILE A 601 4.36 -27.33 0.30
C ILE A 601 5.20 -27.25 1.57
N ILE A 602 5.55 -26.04 2.00
CA ILE A 602 6.42 -25.80 3.17
C ILE A 602 5.60 -25.21 4.32
N VAL A 603 5.52 -25.90 5.46
CA VAL A 603 4.73 -25.46 6.63
C VAL A 603 5.65 -24.84 7.69
N ASN A 604 5.92 -23.53 7.58
CA ASN A 604 6.73 -22.78 8.55
C ASN A 604 5.89 -22.14 9.66
N GLY A 605 4.70 -21.62 9.33
CA GLY A 605 3.69 -21.25 10.32
C GLY A 605 2.76 -22.44 10.57
N GLY A 606 2.55 -22.79 11.85
CA GLY A 606 1.69 -23.91 12.22
C GLY A 606 0.24 -23.70 11.77
N LEU A 607 -0.47 -24.79 11.47
CA LEU A 607 -1.84 -24.80 10.94
C LEU A 607 -2.80 -25.43 11.97
N SER A 608 -4.02 -24.91 12.10
CA SER A 608 -4.98 -25.36 13.12
C SER A 608 -6.43 -25.37 12.61
N ALA A 609 -6.98 -26.56 12.34
CA ALA A 609 -8.35 -26.74 11.84
C ALA A 609 -9.26 -27.40 12.89
N ALA A 610 -10.48 -26.87 13.06
CA ALA A 610 -11.46 -27.39 14.02
C ALA A 610 -12.03 -28.77 13.63
N GLU A 611 -11.90 -29.18 12.37
CA GLU A 611 -12.26 -30.50 11.86
C GLU A 611 -11.08 -31.20 11.17
N ARG A 612 -10.57 -30.66 10.04
CA ARG A 612 -9.62 -31.39 9.17
C ARG A 612 -8.65 -30.51 8.41
N ILE A 613 -7.41 -30.98 8.24
CA ILE A 613 -6.44 -30.45 7.27
C ILE A 613 -6.14 -31.51 6.20
N VAL A 614 -6.06 -31.08 4.94
CA VAL A 614 -5.50 -31.84 3.81
C VAL A 614 -4.49 -30.95 3.09
N LEU A 615 -3.22 -31.38 3.04
CA LEU A 615 -2.19 -30.77 2.19
C LEU A 615 -1.84 -31.76 1.08
N SER A 616 -1.92 -31.33 -0.18
CA SER A 616 -1.77 -32.21 -1.34
C SER A 616 -0.95 -31.56 -2.46
N THR A 617 0.26 -32.06 -2.71
CA THR A 617 0.97 -31.78 -3.97
C THR A 617 0.41 -32.68 -5.08
N THR A 618 0.32 -32.16 -6.30
CA THR A 618 -0.22 -32.89 -7.47
C THR A 618 0.60 -32.64 -8.73
N SER A 619 1.89 -32.27 -8.56
CA SER A 619 2.76 -31.91 -9.66
C SER A 619 3.18 -33.10 -10.52
N ALA A 620 3.52 -32.81 -11.78
CA ALA A 620 4.07 -33.78 -12.73
C ALA A 620 5.51 -34.19 -12.39
N THR A 621 6.23 -33.36 -11.62
CA THR A 621 7.46 -33.72 -10.93
C THR A 621 7.16 -34.18 -9.49
N PRO A 622 8.01 -35.01 -8.87
CA PRO A 622 7.99 -35.20 -7.43
C PRO A 622 8.15 -33.85 -6.73
N ALA A 623 7.26 -33.56 -5.79
CA ALA A 623 7.21 -32.32 -5.02
C ALA A 623 6.89 -32.67 -3.57
N ASP A 624 7.64 -32.10 -2.64
CA ASP A 624 7.66 -32.53 -1.24
C ASP A 624 6.63 -31.80 -0.37
N ILE A 625 6.41 -32.32 0.84
CA ILE A 625 5.71 -31.60 1.92
C ILE A 625 6.66 -31.50 3.12
N ASP A 626 7.15 -30.29 3.38
CA ASP A 626 8.07 -29.97 4.48
C ASP A 626 7.29 -29.52 5.71
N VAL A 627 7.19 -30.38 6.72
CA VAL A 627 6.51 -30.06 7.98
C VAL A 627 7.53 -29.46 8.95
N ASN A 628 7.71 -28.13 8.92
CA ASN A 628 8.61 -27.42 9.84
C ASN A 628 7.92 -26.96 11.13
N SER A 629 6.59 -26.81 11.12
CA SER A 629 5.77 -26.37 12.24
C SER A 629 4.51 -27.23 12.39
N THR A 630 3.81 -27.11 13.51
CA THR A 630 2.72 -28.05 13.87
C THR A 630 1.53 -27.97 12.90
N VAL A 631 1.08 -29.11 12.40
CA VAL A 631 -0.16 -29.25 11.61
C VAL A 631 -1.19 -29.98 12.48
N ASN A 632 -2.15 -29.23 13.03
CA ASN A 632 -3.19 -29.75 13.93
C ASN A 632 -4.57 -29.73 13.27
N GLY A 633 -5.25 -30.88 13.23
CA GLY A 633 -6.63 -31.00 12.77
C GLY A 633 -7.39 -31.95 13.69
N VAL A 634 -8.43 -31.48 14.39
CA VAL A 634 -9.03 -32.22 15.53
C VAL A 634 -9.45 -33.64 15.17
N ASN A 635 -10.13 -33.83 14.03
CA ASN A 635 -10.61 -35.14 13.60
C ASN A 635 -9.63 -35.84 12.65
N ARG A 636 -9.00 -35.09 11.74
CA ARG A 636 -8.13 -35.67 10.70
C ARG A 636 -7.06 -34.72 10.16
N VAL A 637 -5.87 -35.24 9.86
CA VAL A 637 -4.87 -34.58 9.01
C VAL A 637 -4.44 -35.55 7.92
N GLU A 638 -4.42 -35.09 6.66
CA GLU A 638 -3.89 -35.83 5.52
C GLU A 638 -2.74 -35.05 4.87
N LEU A 639 -1.58 -35.69 4.70
CA LEU A 639 -0.46 -35.17 3.93
C LEU A 639 -0.26 -36.07 2.71
N ARG A 640 -0.33 -35.50 1.50
CA ARG A 640 -0.32 -36.23 0.22
C ARG A 640 0.73 -35.65 -0.73
N SER A 641 1.86 -36.32 -0.82
CA SER A 641 3.07 -35.85 -1.52
C SER A 641 3.35 -36.66 -2.77
N THR A 642 3.65 -36.01 -3.92
CA THR A 642 4.20 -36.71 -5.09
C THR A 642 5.69 -36.99 -4.91
N GLY A 643 6.35 -36.27 -4.00
CA GLY A 643 7.69 -36.53 -3.47
C GLY A 643 7.64 -37.07 -2.03
N ASN A 644 8.50 -36.56 -1.17
CA ASN A 644 8.64 -36.94 0.23
C ASN A 644 7.68 -36.18 1.16
N ILE A 645 7.49 -36.68 2.38
CA ILE A 645 6.95 -35.93 3.51
C ILE A 645 8.09 -35.80 4.53
N ASN A 646 8.60 -34.59 4.72
CA ASN A 646 9.84 -34.35 5.47
C ASN A 646 9.56 -33.73 6.84
N GLN A 647 10.23 -34.26 7.85
CA GLN A 647 10.25 -33.70 9.20
C GLN A 647 11.26 -32.53 9.25
N GLY A 648 10.78 -31.34 9.63
CA GLY A 648 11.64 -30.18 9.86
C GLY A 648 12.73 -30.40 10.92
N ALA A 649 13.81 -29.62 10.81
CA ALA A 649 14.97 -29.73 11.69
C ALA A 649 14.62 -29.44 13.16
N SER A 650 15.28 -30.16 14.09
CA SER A 650 14.96 -30.07 15.53
C SER A 650 15.26 -28.68 16.11
N GLY A 651 14.21 -27.98 16.53
CA GLY A 651 14.28 -26.62 17.07
C GLY A 651 12.99 -26.21 17.79
N ALA A 652 12.80 -24.90 17.98
CA ALA A 652 11.62 -24.34 18.65
C ALA A 652 10.32 -24.48 17.83
N LEU A 653 10.46 -24.72 16.52
CA LEU A 653 9.38 -25.16 15.64
C LEU A 653 9.55 -26.68 15.44
N THR A 654 8.68 -27.47 16.06
CA THR A 654 8.62 -28.92 15.85
C THR A 654 7.47 -29.24 14.91
N GLY A 655 7.79 -29.82 13.76
CA GLY A 655 6.83 -30.21 12.72
C GLY A 655 5.98 -31.43 13.08
N LEU A 656 5.24 -31.35 14.18
CA LEU A 656 4.33 -32.37 14.67
C LEU A 656 3.05 -32.39 13.83
N VAL A 657 2.60 -33.58 13.42
CA VAL A 657 1.29 -33.80 12.80
C VAL A 657 0.33 -34.33 13.87
N ASP A 658 -0.63 -33.52 14.31
CA ASP A 658 -1.44 -33.74 15.52
C ASP A 658 -2.94 -33.85 15.21
N SER A 659 -3.55 -35.01 15.45
CA SER A 659 -4.91 -35.31 15.02
C SER A 659 -5.44 -36.63 15.58
N SER A 660 -6.75 -36.76 15.78
CA SER A 660 -7.37 -38.07 16.08
C SER A 660 -7.05 -39.15 15.02
N SER A 661 -6.88 -38.75 13.76
CA SER A 661 -6.53 -39.62 12.63
C SER A 661 -5.52 -38.97 11.69
N VAL A 662 -4.41 -39.65 11.40
CA VAL A 662 -3.36 -39.14 10.49
C VAL A 662 -3.24 -40.05 9.27
N LEU A 663 -3.15 -39.45 8.08
CA LEU A 663 -2.84 -40.12 6.82
C LEU A 663 -1.59 -39.50 6.19
N LEU A 664 -0.59 -40.33 5.89
CA LEU A 664 0.67 -39.93 5.24
C LEU A 664 0.87 -40.72 3.94
N ASP A 665 0.80 -40.05 2.80
CA ASP A 665 0.80 -40.69 1.46
C ASP A 665 1.91 -40.04 0.61
N ALA A 666 2.97 -40.77 0.28
CA ALA A 666 4.18 -40.22 -0.33
C ALA A 666 4.66 -41.02 -1.56
N GLY A 667 4.85 -40.31 -2.69
CA GLY A 667 5.55 -40.82 -3.88
C GLY A 667 7.07 -40.99 -3.69
N GLY A 668 7.61 -40.47 -2.59
CA GLY A 668 8.97 -40.64 -2.10
C GLY A 668 9.00 -41.29 -0.72
N ASN A 669 9.72 -40.68 0.23
CA ASN A 669 9.87 -41.15 1.60
C ASN A 669 8.93 -40.41 2.57
N ILE A 670 8.75 -40.96 3.78
CA ILE A 670 8.15 -40.28 4.93
C ILE A 670 9.21 -40.24 6.03
N GLY A 671 9.65 -39.05 6.45
CA GLY A 671 10.73 -38.89 7.43
C GLY A 671 12.08 -39.46 6.98
N ALA A 672 13.03 -39.53 7.90
CA ALA A 672 14.37 -40.08 7.67
C ALA A 672 14.85 -40.96 8.84
N ILE A 673 15.84 -41.83 8.59
CA ILE A 673 16.34 -42.79 9.60
C ILE A 673 16.90 -42.15 10.89
N ASP A 674 17.33 -40.89 10.82
CA ASP A 674 17.82 -40.11 11.96
C ASP A 674 16.84 -38.98 12.38
N ASN A 675 15.69 -38.84 11.70
CA ASN A 675 14.66 -37.83 11.96
C ASN A 675 13.27 -38.37 11.54
N ASP A 676 12.65 -39.19 12.40
CA ASP A 676 11.32 -39.76 12.18
C ASP A 676 10.27 -38.64 12.05
N GLN A 677 9.31 -38.79 11.13
CA GLN A 677 8.14 -37.90 11.08
C GLN A 677 7.36 -38.06 12.38
N GLN A 678 7.23 -36.96 13.11
CA GLN A 678 6.55 -36.94 14.40
C GLN A 678 5.04 -36.80 14.19
N VAL A 679 4.30 -37.70 14.81
CA VAL A 679 2.84 -37.68 14.84
C VAL A 679 2.34 -37.67 16.29
N SER A 680 1.09 -37.26 16.44
CA SER A 680 0.30 -37.37 17.67
C SER A 680 -1.08 -37.82 17.23
N SER A 681 -1.33 -39.13 17.22
CA SER A 681 -2.60 -39.67 16.73
C SER A 681 -3.06 -40.99 17.34
N GLY A 682 -4.38 -41.19 17.38
CA GLY A 682 -4.98 -42.47 17.77
C GLY A 682 -5.00 -43.49 16.62
N THR A 683 -5.14 -43.03 15.37
CA THR A 683 -4.99 -43.88 14.18
C THR A 683 -3.98 -43.31 13.19
N LEU A 684 -3.22 -44.17 12.53
CA LEU A 684 -2.27 -43.83 11.46
C LEU A 684 -2.48 -44.73 10.24
N ALA A 685 -2.71 -44.12 9.08
CA ALA A 685 -2.62 -44.78 7.77
C ALA A 685 -1.41 -44.22 7.02
N LEU A 686 -0.58 -45.08 6.42
CA LEU A 686 0.60 -44.61 5.67
C LEU A 686 0.89 -45.43 4.40
N THR A 687 1.38 -44.77 3.36
CA THR A 687 2.00 -45.41 2.20
C THR A 687 3.19 -44.57 1.73
N ALA A 688 4.33 -45.21 1.47
CA ALA A 688 5.51 -44.57 0.89
C ALA A 688 6.06 -45.43 -0.25
N ALA A 689 6.32 -44.85 -1.43
CA ALA A 689 7.01 -45.59 -2.50
C ALA A 689 8.50 -45.81 -2.19
N GLY A 690 9.09 -44.94 -1.37
CA GLY A 690 10.41 -45.07 -0.76
C GLY A 690 10.35 -45.75 0.61
N SER A 691 10.98 -45.15 1.61
CA SER A 691 10.98 -45.60 3.01
C SER A 691 10.02 -44.76 3.86
N ALA A 692 9.53 -45.28 4.99
CA ALA A 692 8.73 -44.53 5.95
C ALA A 692 9.28 -44.69 7.37
N TYR A 693 9.47 -43.57 8.06
CA TYR A 693 10.00 -43.46 9.41
C TYR A 693 9.06 -42.56 10.22
N VAL A 694 8.28 -43.14 11.14
CA VAL A 694 7.23 -42.43 11.87
C VAL A 694 7.33 -42.71 13.37
N GLN A 695 7.21 -41.65 14.18
CA GLN A 695 7.25 -41.70 15.64
C GLN A 695 6.05 -41.00 16.27
N ASP A 696 5.16 -41.74 16.93
CA ASP A 696 4.08 -41.16 17.74
C ASP A 696 4.58 -40.65 19.10
N LYS A 697 4.03 -39.50 19.50
CA LYS A 697 4.33 -38.76 20.73
C LYS A 697 3.19 -38.73 21.74
N SER A 698 2.02 -39.28 21.41
CA SER A 698 0.76 -39.06 22.12
C SER A 698 0.43 -40.16 23.15
N GLY A 699 0.48 -41.43 22.76
CA GLY A 699 -0.12 -42.52 23.54
C GLY A 699 -0.31 -43.78 22.71
N ASP A 700 -1.47 -44.42 22.80
CA ASP A 700 -1.76 -45.66 22.06
C ASP A 700 -2.05 -45.36 20.58
N LEU A 701 -1.44 -46.13 19.67
CA LEU A 701 -1.52 -45.93 18.22
C LEU A 701 -2.06 -47.17 17.49
N GLU A 702 -3.10 -47.00 16.68
CA GLU A 702 -3.60 -48.03 15.76
C GLU A 702 -3.15 -47.76 14.31
N VAL A 703 -2.34 -48.65 13.73
CA VAL A 703 -1.95 -48.60 12.31
C VAL A 703 -3.01 -49.30 11.47
N VAL A 704 -3.72 -48.54 10.64
CA VAL A 704 -4.95 -48.95 9.95
C VAL A 704 -4.84 -48.83 8.43
N SER A 705 -5.57 -49.68 7.70
CA SER A 705 -5.77 -49.51 6.26
C SER A 705 -6.82 -48.44 5.97
N ASP A 706 -6.45 -47.41 5.21
CA ASP A 706 -7.37 -46.40 4.68
C ASP A 706 -7.57 -46.61 3.17
N GLY A 707 -8.82 -46.64 2.72
CA GLY A 707 -9.20 -46.87 1.31
C GLY A 707 -8.87 -45.70 0.36
N THR A 708 -8.29 -44.62 0.87
CA THR A 708 -7.86 -43.43 0.12
C THR A 708 -6.34 -43.32 -0.06
N LEU A 709 -5.54 -44.27 0.46
CA LEU A 709 -4.10 -44.33 0.19
C LEU A 709 -3.83 -44.58 -1.31
N SER A 710 -2.79 -43.96 -1.86
CA SER A 710 -2.36 -44.19 -3.26
C SER A 710 -1.82 -45.62 -3.51
N GLY A 711 -1.39 -46.32 -2.46
CA GLY A 711 -0.79 -47.65 -2.49
C GLY A 711 -1.18 -48.52 -1.30
N SER A 712 -0.50 -49.67 -1.17
CA SER A 712 -0.65 -50.55 -0.01
C SER A 712 -0.12 -49.89 1.27
N LEU A 713 -0.74 -50.21 2.41
CA LEU A 713 -0.27 -49.79 3.73
C LEU A 713 1.19 -50.29 3.97
N GLY A 714 2.09 -49.35 4.27
CA GLY A 714 3.52 -49.63 4.49
C GLY A 714 4.46 -48.83 3.59
N ALA A 715 5.56 -49.44 3.16
CA ALA A 715 6.63 -48.76 2.40
C ALA A 715 7.16 -49.63 1.25
N GLY A 716 7.71 -49.03 0.20
CA GLY A 716 8.43 -49.78 -0.85
C GLY A 716 9.79 -50.30 -0.37
N GLN A 717 10.44 -49.57 0.54
CA GLN A 717 11.76 -49.87 1.09
C GLN A 717 11.68 -50.15 2.59
N ASP A 718 12.28 -49.33 3.45
CA ASP A 718 12.34 -49.55 4.89
C ASP A 718 11.15 -48.88 5.59
N LEU A 719 10.53 -49.57 6.55
CA LEU A 719 9.42 -49.08 7.37
C LEU A 719 9.77 -49.12 8.86
N ARG A 720 9.72 -47.98 9.55
CA ARG A 720 9.74 -47.89 11.01
C ARG A 720 8.49 -47.18 11.51
N VAL A 721 7.75 -47.84 12.39
CA VAL A 721 6.72 -47.21 13.22
C VAL A 721 7.11 -47.38 14.68
N ARG A 722 7.22 -46.26 15.39
CA ARG A 722 7.60 -46.21 16.80
C ARG A 722 6.53 -45.45 17.59
N VAL A 723 6.22 -45.94 18.79
CA VAL A 723 5.32 -45.28 19.74
C VAL A 723 6.10 -45.09 21.05
N ASP A 724 6.29 -43.84 21.49
CA ASP A 724 7.13 -43.58 22.66
C ASP A 724 6.47 -43.94 24.00
N ASN A 725 5.14 -43.75 24.14
CA ASN A 725 4.44 -43.68 25.44
C ASN A 725 3.11 -44.46 25.52
N GLY A 726 2.81 -45.38 24.60
CA GLY A 726 1.59 -46.17 24.60
C GLY A 726 1.66 -47.40 23.67
N ASP A 727 0.58 -48.18 23.64
CA ASP A 727 0.53 -49.47 22.97
C ASP A 727 0.43 -49.32 21.44
N LEU A 728 1.15 -50.17 20.69
CA LEU A 728 1.12 -50.19 19.22
C LEU A 728 0.24 -51.33 18.70
N THR A 729 -0.88 -51.00 18.08
CA THR A 729 -1.78 -51.97 17.43
C THR A 729 -1.62 -51.91 15.91
N LEU A 730 -1.50 -53.06 15.25
CA LEU A 730 -1.46 -53.19 13.78
C LEU A 730 -2.73 -53.89 13.30
N SER A 731 -3.65 -53.16 12.66
CA SER A 731 -4.99 -53.64 12.24
C SER A 731 -5.20 -53.69 10.73
N GLY A 732 -4.29 -53.11 9.94
CA GLY A 732 -4.26 -53.24 8.48
C GLY A 732 -3.09 -54.10 8.00
N ASP A 733 -3.28 -54.89 6.94
CA ASP A 733 -2.21 -55.70 6.35
C ASP A 733 -1.06 -54.80 5.81
N ILE A 734 0.18 -55.06 6.25
CA ILE A 734 1.36 -54.21 5.99
C ILE A 734 2.40 -54.93 5.11
N SER A 735 2.99 -54.20 4.16
CA SER A 735 4.13 -54.65 3.34
C SER A 735 5.33 -53.68 3.38
N ALA A 736 6.55 -54.21 3.47
CA ALA A 736 7.80 -53.45 3.31
C ALA A 736 8.96 -54.30 2.78
N THR A 737 10.08 -53.68 2.40
CA THR A 737 11.35 -54.38 2.16
C THR A 737 12.03 -54.75 3.47
N ASN A 738 12.18 -53.81 4.41
CA ASN A 738 12.45 -54.12 5.82
C ASN A 738 11.40 -53.43 6.68
N ALA A 739 11.01 -54.01 7.81
CA ALA A 739 10.06 -53.39 8.74
C ALA A 739 10.50 -53.52 10.20
N ALA A 740 10.26 -52.48 10.98
CA ALA A 740 10.48 -52.43 12.41
C ALA A 740 9.31 -51.74 13.13
N PHE A 741 8.75 -52.41 14.14
CA PHE A 741 7.66 -51.92 14.97
C PHE A 741 8.12 -51.82 16.41
N VAL A 742 8.02 -50.64 17.02
CA VAL A 742 8.55 -50.34 18.35
C VAL A 742 7.48 -49.75 19.25
N ALA A 743 7.27 -50.37 20.41
CA ALA A 743 6.50 -49.80 21.51
C ALA A 743 7.46 -49.53 22.70
N GLY A 744 7.61 -48.26 23.07
CA GLY A 744 8.59 -47.77 24.03
C GLY A 744 9.81 -47.09 23.38
N THR A 745 10.69 -46.55 24.22
CA THR A 745 11.74 -45.60 23.77
C THR A 745 13.07 -46.24 23.31
N ASN A 746 13.24 -47.56 23.47
CA ASN A 746 14.49 -48.26 23.19
C ASN A 746 14.51 -48.86 21.78
N LEU A 747 15.67 -48.80 21.10
CA LEU A 747 15.88 -49.40 19.78
C LEU A 747 16.70 -50.71 19.82
N GLU A 748 17.22 -51.09 20.98
CA GLU A 748 17.93 -52.35 21.22
C GLU A 748 17.45 -52.97 22.54
N ILE A 749 17.14 -54.27 22.54
CA ILE A 749 16.65 -54.97 23.74
C ILE A 749 17.76 -55.67 24.53
N ASN A 750 18.07 -55.12 25.71
CA ASN A 750 18.96 -55.75 26.70
C ASN A 750 18.35 -55.83 28.11
N ALA A 751 17.53 -54.86 28.54
CA ALA A 751 16.63 -54.94 29.71
C ALA A 751 15.59 -53.81 29.64
N GLN A 752 14.31 -54.07 29.95
CA GLN A 752 13.23 -53.07 29.97
C GLN A 752 12.27 -53.27 31.15
N THR A 753 11.48 -52.24 31.45
CA THR A 753 10.27 -52.30 32.29
C THR A 753 9.07 -52.77 31.49
N LEU A 754 8.04 -53.28 32.18
CA LEU A 754 6.74 -53.58 31.56
C LEU A 754 6.06 -52.27 31.10
N ASP A 755 5.21 -52.42 30.09
CA ASP A 755 4.47 -51.38 29.36
C ASP A 755 5.38 -50.43 28.52
N PRO A 756 5.03 -50.05 27.28
CA PRO A 756 3.86 -50.47 26.48
C PRO A 756 4.05 -51.74 25.61
N ASP A 757 2.93 -52.30 25.15
CA ASP A 757 2.76 -53.54 24.38
C ASP A 757 2.75 -53.34 22.84
N ILE A 758 2.84 -54.45 22.09
CA ILE A 758 2.47 -54.52 20.67
C ILE A 758 1.35 -55.56 20.45
N PHE A 759 0.31 -55.18 19.70
CA PHE A 759 -0.79 -56.05 19.25
C PHE A 759 -0.78 -56.21 17.72
N ILE A 760 -0.85 -57.46 17.23
CA ILE A 760 -0.76 -57.79 15.80
C ILE A 760 -2.08 -58.43 15.34
N GLU A 761 -3.00 -57.61 14.85
CA GLU A 761 -4.29 -57.98 14.26
C GLU A 761 -4.26 -57.85 12.72
N ALA A 762 -3.07 -58.04 12.13
CA ALA A 762 -2.77 -57.84 10.72
C ALA A 762 -1.71 -58.82 10.20
N ASN A 763 -1.73 -59.13 8.90
CA ASN A 763 -0.63 -59.82 8.24
C ASN A 763 0.48 -58.81 7.96
N VAL A 764 1.72 -59.14 8.33
CA VAL A 764 2.88 -58.25 8.16
C VAL A 764 3.93 -58.97 7.33
N THR A 765 4.28 -58.40 6.18
CA THR A 765 5.22 -58.99 5.22
C THR A 765 6.42 -58.08 5.03
N ALA A 766 7.62 -58.60 5.30
CA ALA A 766 8.88 -57.99 4.92
C ALA A 766 9.57 -58.81 3.83
N ASP A 767 10.14 -58.18 2.81
CA ASP A 767 10.95 -58.93 1.84
C ASP A 767 12.30 -59.38 2.45
N GLN A 768 12.93 -58.59 3.32
CA GLN A 768 14.26 -58.87 3.88
C GLN A 768 14.26 -59.12 5.38
N ASN A 769 13.96 -58.13 6.23
CA ASN A 769 14.00 -58.29 7.69
C ASN A 769 12.78 -57.66 8.36
N LEU A 770 12.30 -58.31 9.42
CA LEU A 770 11.14 -57.89 10.19
C LEU A 770 11.50 -57.90 11.68
N VAL A 771 11.28 -56.79 12.38
CA VAL A 771 11.55 -56.64 13.82
C VAL A 771 10.32 -56.13 14.56
N PHE A 772 10.03 -56.74 15.70
CA PHE A 772 9.10 -56.22 16.71
C PHE A 772 9.85 -56.03 18.02
N LEU A 773 9.69 -54.86 18.64
CA LEU A 773 10.33 -54.49 19.91
C LEU A 773 9.32 -53.81 20.85
N ALA A 774 8.82 -54.56 21.83
CA ALA A 774 7.97 -54.04 22.90
C ALA A 774 8.76 -53.88 24.21
N ALA A 775 8.40 -52.89 25.04
CA ALA A 775 8.78 -52.85 26.45
C ALA A 775 7.92 -53.84 27.28
N GLY A 776 6.62 -53.90 26.99
CA GLY A 776 5.68 -54.91 27.48
C GLY A 776 5.70 -56.21 26.66
N ASP A 777 4.51 -56.75 26.39
CA ASP A 777 4.25 -57.98 25.63
C ASP A 777 4.23 -57.74 24.10
N ILE A 778 4.45 -58.80 23.32
CA ILE A 778 4.04 -58.90 21.90
C ILE A 778 2.92 -59.93 21.78
N LYS A 779 1.77 -59.51 21.24
CA LYS A 779 0.53 -60.30 21.10
C LYS A 779 0.09 -60.37 19.63
N MET A 780 -0.69 -61.39 19.27
CA MET A 780 -1.21 -61.58 17.91
C MET A 780 -2.61 -62.19 17.93
N GLY A 781 -3.49 -61.68 17.06
CA GLY A 781 -4.85 -62.15 16.87
C GLY A 781 -4.98 -63.45 16.05
N PRO A 782 -6.12 -64.14 16.15
CA PRO A 782 -6.34 -65.42 15.49
C PRO A 782 -6.61 -65.27 13.99
N GLY A 783 -5.63 -65.64 13.16
CA GLY A 783 -5.76 -65.71 11.69
C GLY A 783 -4.70 -64.95 10.91
N HIS A 784 -3.84 -64.21 11.59
CA HIS A 784 -2.76 -63.42 11.01
C HIS A 784 -1.44 -64.21 10.93
N SER A 785 -0.47 -63.70 10.17
CA SER A 785 0.89 -64.26 10.11
C SER A 785 1.94 -63.19 9.79
N LEU A 786 3.11 -63.32 10.40
CA LEU A 786 4.32 -62.61 10.00
C LEU A 786 5.02 -63.35 8.85
N THR A 787 5.52 -62.66 7.84
CA THR A 787 6.20 -63.29 6.69
C THR A 787 7.50 -62.56 6.35
N VAL A 788 8.57 -63.34 6.15
CA VAL A 788 9.86 -62.85 5.63
C VAL A 788 10.19 -63.62 4.35
N ASN A 789 10.20 -62.94 3.20
CA ASN A 789 10.24 -63.61 1.88
C ASN A 789 11.65 -64.05 1.45
N ASN A 790 12.70 -63.29 1.77
CA ASN A 790 14.08 -63.60 1.40
C ASN A 790 14.62 -64.80 2.21
N PRO A 791 15.14 -65.87 1.57
CA PRO A 791 15.77 -67.01 2.26
C PRO A 791 16.94 -66.67 3.20
N GLY A 792 17.59 -65.50 3.02
CA GLY A 792 18.62 -64.98 3.93
C GLY A 792 18.10 -64.02 5.01
N GLY A 793 16.81 -63.70 5.00
CA GLY A 793 16.17 -62.71 5.88
C GLY A 793 15.93 -63.20 7.31
N GLY A 794 15.62 -62.27 8.22
CA GLY A 794 15.39 -62.57 9.63
C GLY A 794 14.11 -61.98 10.21
N LEU A 795 13.51 -62.71 11.15
CA LEU A 795 12.49 -62.19 12.08
C LEU A 795 13.13 -61.98 13.47
N GLY A 796 13.02 -60.77 14.02
CA GLY A 796 13.37 -60.44 15.39
C GLY A 796 12.12 -60.18 16.23
N LEU A 797 11.98 -60.88 17.35
CA LEU A 797 10.90 -60.65 18.33
C LEU A 797 11.53 -60.35 19.71
N GLY A 798 11.40 -59.09 20.16
CA GLY A 798 11.91 -58.59 21.43
C GLY A 798 10.79 -58.03 22.31
N ALA A 799 10.62 -58.55 23.53
CA ALA A 799 9.65 -58.08 24.51
C ALA A 799 10.30 -57.99 25.89
N GLY A 800 9.97 -56.99 26.71
CA GLY A 800 10.30 -57.02 28.15
C GLY A 800 9.34 -57.89 28.95
N GLY A 801 8.13 -58.11 28.45
CA GLY A 801 7.15 -59.09 28.93
C GLY A 801 7.26 -60.45 28.22
N SER A 802 6.16 -60.86 27.60
CA SER A 802 5.96 -62.14 26.92
C SER A 802 5.81 -61.98 25.40
N ILE A 803 6.04 -63.06 24.65
CA ILE A 803 5.91 -63.10 23.19
C ILE A 803 4.92 -64.22 22.86
N GLY A 804 3.71 -63.86 22.46
CA GLY A 804 2.59 -64.77 22.26
C GLY A 804 2.10 -65.47 23.53
N SER A 805 1.00 -66.20 23.40
CA SER A 805 0.42 -66.99 24.50
C SER A 805 0.34 -68.48 24.14
N ALA A 806 0.06 -69.34 25.13
CA ALA A 806 -0.14 -70.77 24.89
C ALA A 806 -1.46 -71.11 24.18
N THR A 807 -2.40 -70.16 24.10
CA THR A 807 -3.63 -70.26 23.27
C THR A 807 -3.46 -69.57 21.92
N ASP A 808 -2.68 -68.49 21.89
CA ASP A 808 -2.56 -67.53 20.77
C ASP A 808 -1.06 -67.26 20.51
N PRO A 809 -0.34 -68.22 19.91
CA PRO A 809 1.10 -68.09 19.64
C PRO A 809 1.37 -67.18 18.45
N ILE A 810 2.54 -66.52 18.41
CA ILE A 810 2.94 -65.70 17.25
C ILE A 810 3.15 -66.64 16.04
N VAL A 811 2.30 -66.54 15.03
CA VAL A 811 2.36 -67.32 13.79
C VAL A 811 3.27 -66.62 12.79
N PHE A 812 4.24 -67.35 12.21
CA PHE A 812 5.17 -66.76 11.26
C PHE A 812 5.76 -67.73 10.22
N ASN A 813 6.26 -67.17 9.13
CA ASN A 813 7.10 -67.83 8.14
C ASN A 813 8.36 -66.99 7.86
N ALA A 814 9.48 -67.35 8.50
CA ALA A 814 10.77 -66.69 8.30
C ALA A 814 11.92 -67.73 8.38
N PRO A 815 13.01 -67.59 7.60
CA PRO A 815 14.08 -68.59 7.56
C PRO A 815 15.07 -68.46 8.72
N ASN A 816 15.25 -67.25 9.27
CA ASN A 816 16.03 -66.99 10.48
C ASN A 816 15.17 -66.33 11.56
N LEU A 817 15.45 -66.61 12.83
CA LEU A 817 14.74 -66.08 14.00
C LEU A 817 15.70 -65.65 15.11
N SER A 818 15.50 -64.44 15.65
CA SER A 818 16.05 -64.02 16.94
C SER A 818 14.92 -63.69 17.92
N LEU A 819 15.07 -64.08 19.18
CA LEU A 819 13.99 -64.14 20.16
C LEU A 819 14.48 -63.74 21.56
N ASN A 820 13.82 -62.78 22.20
CA ASN A 820 14.17 -62.28 23.53
C ASN A 820 12.91 -61.79 24.27
N PRO A 821 12.44 -62.45 25.35
CA PRO A 821 13.04 -63.60 26.02
C PRO A 821 13.00 -64.88 25.18
N GLY A 822 14.01 -65.74 25.33
CA GLY A 822 14.18 -66.97 24.53
C GLY A 822 13.14 -68.09 24.76
N THR A 823 11.99 -67.76 25.35
CA THR A 823 10.90 -68.68 25.75
C THR A 823 9.53 -68.26 25.22
N GLY A 824 9.46 -67.43 24.17
CA GLY A 824 8.21 -67.02 23.54
C GLY A 824 7.37 -68.19 22.99
N ALA A 825 6.05 -68.04 23.06
CA ALA A 825 5.09 -68.96 22.47
C ALA A 825 4.87 -68.61 20.99
N ILE A 826 5.50 -69.37 20.11
CA ILE A 826 5.59 -69.09 18.67
C ILE A 826 5.26 -70.33 17.83
N GLN A 827 4.72 -70.12 16.62
CA GLN A 827 4.36 -71.18 15.68
C GLN A 827 4.91 -70.87 14.28
N ALA A 828 6.01 -71.55 13.92
CA ALA A 828 6.66 -71.38 12.61
C ALA A 828 6.03 -72.29 11.54
N ALA A 829 5.77 -71.76 10.34
CA ALA A 829 5.32 -72.53 9.18
C ALA A 829 6.38 -73.52 8.67
N THR A 830 7.66 -73.16 8.79
CA THR A 830 8.82 -74.05 8.64
C THR A 830 9.83 -73.77 9.77
N PRO A 831 10.65 -74.75 10.22
CA PRO A 831 11.57 -74.52 11.33
C PRO A 831 12.67 -73.50 10.97
N PRO A 832 12.78 -72.36 11.69
CA PRO A 832 13.78 -71.34 11.41
C PRO A 832 15.15 -71.71 11.96
N THR A 833 16.19 -71.08 11.43
CA THR A 833 17.53 -71.06 12.03
C THR A 833 17.57 -70.01 13.14
N SER A 834 17.96 -70.38 14.36
CA SER A 834 18.17 -69.39 15.43
C SER A 834 19.45 -68.59 15.18
N VAL A 835 19.35 -67.26 15.19
CA VAL A 835 20.46 -66.33 14.95
C VAL A 835 20.67 -65.40 16.16
N PRO A 836 21.92 -64.98 16.44
CA PRO A 836 22.26 -64.22 17.65
C PRO A 836 21.62 -62.83 17.68
N SER A 837 21.31 -62.24 16.53
CA SER A 837 20.54 -61.01 16.41
C SER A 837 19.78 -60.95 15.09
N VAL A 838 18.73 -60.12 15.03
CA VAL A 838 18.14 -59.59 13.78
C VAL A 838 18.02 -58.08 13.94
N THR A 839 18.37 -57.33 12.89
CA THR A 839 18.26 -55.87 12.82
C THR A 839 17.43 -55.49 11.59
N ALA A 840 16.49 -54.57 11.75
CA ALA A 840 15.75 -53.94 10.66
C ALA A 840 15.57 -52.46 10.98
N VAL A 841 15.77 -51.57 10.00
CA VAL A 841 15.44 -50.13 10.07
C VAL A 841 15.96 -49.44 11.36
N GLY A 842 17.19 -49.76 11.76
CA GLY A 842 17.85 -49.22 12.97
C GLY A 842 17.43 -49.86 14.30
N VAL A 843 16.55 -50.86 14.30
CA VAL A 843 16.06 -51.56 15.50
C VAL A 843 16.66 -52.97 15.56
N THR A 844 17.20 -53.36 16.71
CA THR A 844 17.91 -54.64 16.90
C THR A 844 17.31 -55.50 18.02
N VAL A 845 16.97 -56.75 17.69
CA VAL A 845 16.68 -57.80 18.67
C VAL A 845 17.91 -58.68 18.84
N ASN A 846 18.54 -58.61 20.02
CA ASN A 846 19.57 -59.55 20.46
C ASN A 846 18.90 -60.80 21.03
N GLY A 847 19.09 -61.96 20.39
CA GLY A 847 18.47 -63.22 20.81
C GLY A 847 19.11 -63.82 22.05
N GLN A 848 18.30 -64.18 23.04
CA GLN A 848 18.80 -64.94 24.18
C GLN A 848 19.15 -66.36 23.74
N SER A 849 20.41 -66.76 23.91
CA SER A 849 20.86 -68.11 23.56
C SER A 849 20.09 -69.16 24.36
N VAL A 850 19.26 -69.95 23.71
CA VAL A 850 18.61 -71.11 24.31
C VAL A 850 19.70 -72.11 24.68
N GLY A 851 20.11 -72.12 25.95
CA GLY A 851 21.18 -73.00 26.42
C GLY A 851 20.83 -74.46 26.11
N PRO A 852 21.78 -75.28 25.62
CA PRO A 852 21.49 -76.66 25.27
C PRO A 852 20.97 -77.39 26.51
N GLY A 853 19.72 -77.85 26.43
CA GLY A 853 19.04 -78.52 27.54
C GLY A 853 19.88 -79.70 28.06
N PRO A 854 19.81 -80.02 29.37
CA PRO A 854 20.69 -81.00 30.00
C PRO A 854 20.56 -82.35 29.31
N GLY A 855 21.60 -82.72 28.55
CA GLY A 855 21.66 -83.98 27.82
C GLY A 855 21.53 -85.18 28.77
N PRO A 856 21.05 -86.34 28.27
CA PRO A 856 20.84 -87.52 29.11
C PRO A 856 22.15 -87.94 29.79
N GLY A 857 22.18 -87.83 31.11
CA GLY A 857 23.39 -87.99 31.91
C GLY A 857 24.04 -89.37 31.73
N PRO A 858 25.38 -89.47 31.64
CA PRO A 858 26.08 -90.74 31.63
C PRO A 858 25.77 -91.59 32.87
N GLY A 859 25.69 -92.91 32.68
CA GLY A 859 25.48 -93.86 33.78
C GLY A 859 26.62 -93.84 34.82
N PRO A 860 26.37 -94.29 36.06
CA PRO A 860 27.29 -94.10 37.18
C PRO A 860 28.59 -94.92 37.04
N GLY A 861 29.71 -94.22 36.84
CA GLY A 861 31.05 -94.72 37.11
C GLY A 861 31.48 -94.44 38.56
N PRO A 862 32.35 -95.25 39.17
CA PRO A 862 32.86 -95.04 40.52
C PRO A 862 34.03 -94.03 40.56
N GLY A 863 34.25 -93.41 41.73
CA GLY A 863 35.47 -92.65 42.07
C GLY A 863 35.79 -92.79 43.58
N PRO A 864 36.67 -91.96 44.17
CA PRO A 864 37.64 -91.01 43.59
C PRO A 864 39.07 -91.65 43.61
N GLU A 865 40.24 -91.14 44.03
CA GLU A 865 40.85 -89.91 44.62
C GLU A 865 42.41 -90.13 44.54
N PRO A 866 43.36 -89.25 44.96
CA PRO A 866 43.36 -87.79 45.18
C PRO A 866 44.55 -87.02 44.51
N GLN A 867 44.50 -85.67 44.55
CA GLN A 867 45.62 -84.68 44.51
C GLN A 867 46.52 -84.54 43.24
N PRO A 868 47.26 -83.41 43.07
CA PRO A 868 47.20 -82.09 43.75
C PRO A 868 47.03 -80.87 42.79
N GLU A 869 46.89 -79.66 43.36
CA GLU A 869 47.11 -78.35 42.67
C GLU A 869 48.63 -78.17 42.36
N PRO A 870 49.02 -77.46 41.27
CA PRO A 870 49.03 -75.98 41.20
C PRO A 870 48.60 -75.46 39.79
N GLU A 871 48.80 -74.21 39.30
CA GLU A 871 49.47 -72.98 39.76
C GLU A 871 48.84 -71.73 39.08
N ILE A 872 49.30 -70.50 39.36
CA ILE A 872 48.82 -69.24 38.72
C ILE A 872 49.81 -68.75 37.64
N PRO A 873 49.41 -68.62 36.35
CA PRO A 873 50.21 -67.99 35.29
C PRO A 873 50.00 -66.46 35.19
N VAL A 874 51.00 -65.76 34.65
CA VAL A 874 51.05 -64.29 34.54
C VAL A 874 50.53 -63.76 33.20
N THR A 875 50.17 -62.47 33.15
CA THR A 875 49.77 -61.72 31.95
C THR A 875 50.82 -61.76 30.83
N PRO A 876 50.44 -62.00 29.55
CA PRO A 876 51.37 -61.96 28.43
C PRO A 876 51.59 -60.52 27.92
N THR A 877 52.85 -60.06 27.93
CA THR A 877 53.30 -58.86 27.21
C THR A 877 53.39 -59.09 25.70
N ILE A 878 52.93 -58.12 24.91
CA ILE A 878 53.18 -58.05 23.45
C ILE A 878 54.47 -57.27 23.21
N PRO A 879 55.38 -57.70 22.30
CA PRO A 879 56.67 -57.05 22.07
C PRO A 879 56.58 -55.83 21.14
N VAL A 880 57.48 -54.86 21.36
CA VAL A 880 57.74 -53.72 20.46
C VAL A 880 58.96 -54.01 19.60
N THR A 881 58.89 -53.69 18.30
CA THR A 881 60.07 -53.57 17.42
C THR A 881 59.89 -52.44 16.41
N ASP A 882 60.72 -51.41 16.59
CA ASP A 882 61.23 -50.40 15.65
C ASP A 882 61.48 -50.89 14.20
N LEU A 883 61.59 -50.09 13.11
CA LEU A 883 61.67 -48.65 12.77
C LEU A 883 61.53 -48.57 11.19
N PRO A 884 61.74 -47.46 10.41
CA PRO A 884 61.95 -46.03 10.72
C PRO A 884 61.14 -44.98 9.90
N GLY A 885 61.12 -43.73 10.40
CA GLY A 885 60.92 -42.49 9.61
C GLY A 885 59.47 -41.93 9.59
N SER A 886 59.24 -40.61 9.60
CA SER A 886 60.17 -39.47 9.61
C SER A 886 59.66 -38.27 10.43
N GLU A 887 60.61 -37.55 11.04
CA GLU A 887 60.60 -36.14 11.50
C GLU A 887 59.32 -35.53 12.11
N VAL A 888 59.39 -35.25 13.41
CA VAL A 888 58.51 -34.32 14.14
C VAL A 888 58.98 -32.88 13.88
N PHE A 889 58.07 -31.98 13.53
CA PHE A 889 58.24 -30.54 13.73
C PHE A 889 57.47 -30.10 14.98
N GLU A 890 58.20 -29.77 16.04
CA GLU A 890 57.63 -29.07 17.21
C GLU A 890 57.42 -27.59 16.85
N THR A 891 56.19 -27.20 16.53
CA THR A 891 55.75 -25.80 16.63
C THR A 891 54.64 -25.71 17.66
N ALA A 892 55.02 -25.68 18.94
CA ALA A 892 54.09 -25.40 20.02
C ALA A 892 53.67 -23.93 19.99
N VAL A 893 52.63 -23.60 19.22
CA VAL A 893 51.93 -22.31 19.32
C VAL A 893 51.15 -22.32 20.63
N VAL A 894 51.82 -21.92 21.71
CA VAL A 894 51.17 -21.58 22.96
C VAL A 894 50.45 -20.25 22.73
N VAL A 895 49.17 -20.33 22.32
CA VAL A 895 48.26 -19.18 22.42
C VAL A 895 48.16 -18.85 23.91
N SER A 896 48.61 -17.65 24.27
CA SER A 896 48.68 -17.22 25.66
C SER A 896 47.28 -16.97 26.23
N ASP A 897 47.10 -17.39 27.50
CA ASP A 897 45.88 -17.29 28.32
C ASP A 897 45.53 -15.83 28.72
N GLU A 898 45.82 -14.86 27.84
CA GLU A 898 45.92 -13.43 28.12
C GLU A 898 45.18 -12.56 27.07
N LEU A 899 44.44 -13.17 26.14
CA LEU A 899 43.54 -12.51 25.17
C LEU A 899 42.25 -13.35 24.97
N VAL A 900 41.03 -12.92 25.34
CA VAL A 900 40.61 -11.83 26.25
C VAL A 900 39.43 -12.32 27.11
N PRO A 901 39.66 -12.93 28.30
CA PRO A 901 38.58 -13.48 29.13
C PRO A 901 37.67 -12.43 29.84
N SER A 902 38.02 -11.14 29.77
CA SER A 902 37.37 -10.08 30.57
C SER A 902 36.42 -9.15 29.81
N ALA A 903 36.39 -9.22 28.47
CA ALA A 903 35.45 -8.46 27.64
C ALA A 903 34.12 -9.21 27.46
N LEU A 904 34.18 -10.50 27.10
CA LEU A 904 33.04 -11.42 26.95
C LEU A 904 32.27 -11.75 28.26
N ALA A 905 32.52 -10.99 29.33
CA ALA A 905 31.95 -11.15 30.67
C ALA A 905 31.18 -9.90 31.14
N GLN A 906 30.87 -8.96 30.25
CA GLN A 906 30.16 -7.71 30.53
C GLN A 906 29.00 -7.53 29.53
N ASP A 907 27.86 -7.03 30.01
CA ASP A 907 26.68 -6.71 29.18
C ASP A 907 26.88 -5.37 28.43
N ASP A 908 27.84 -5.32 27.51
CA ASP A 908 28.10 -4.15 26.67
C ASP A 908 28.43 -4.57 25.23
N VAL A 909 27.60 -4.16 24.27
CA VAL A 909 27.57 -4.78 22.92
C VAL A 909 28.69 -4.25 22.02
N GLU A 910 29.04 -2.96 22.11
CA GLU A 910 30.10 -2.36 21.28
C GLU A 910 31.47 -3.04 21.50
N LEU A 911 31.76 -3.47 22.73
CA LEU A 911 33.00 -4.19 23.07
C LEU A 911 33.04 -5.65 22.59
N VAL A 912 31.88 -6.27 22.32
CA VAL A 912 31.82 -7.61 21.73
C VAL A 912 32.05 -7.55 20.22
N ASP A 913 31.45 -6.56 19.54
CA ASP A 913 31.66 -6.34 18.11
C ASP A 913 33.10 -5.89 17.80
N GLU A 914 33.73 -5.06 18.64
CA GLU A 914 35.15 -4.69 18.48
C GLU A 914 36.07 -5.92 18.60
N ALA A 915 35.81 -6.82 19.56
CA ALA A 915 36.57 -8.05 19.75
C ALA A 915 36.35 -9.08 18.62
N LEU A 916 35.12 -9.21 18.08
CA LEU A 916 34.85 -10.01 16.87
C LEU A 916 35.52 -9.39 15.63
N GLY A 917 35.61 -8.06 15.55
CA GLY A 917 36.31 -7.33 14.50
C GLY A 917 37.81 -7.66 14.44
N GLU A 918 38.50 -7.73 15.59
CA GLU A 918 39.90 -8.19 15.62
C GLU A 918 40.02 -9.68 15.27
N LEU A 919 39.12 -10.55 15.77
CA LEU A 919 39.16 -11.99 15.51
C LEU A 919 38.93 -12.35 14.03
N LEU A 920 38.10 -11.59 13.32
CA LEU A 920 37.88 -11.73 11.88
C LEU A 920 38.97 -11.05 11.02
N GLY A 921 39.87 -10.28 11.64
CA GLY A 921 40.98 -9.60 10.97
C GLY A 921 42.25 -10.43 10.78
N THR A 922 42.40 -11.57 11.47
CA THR A 922 43.63 -12.37 11.45
C THR A 922 43.68 -13.37 10.29
N THR A 923 44.47 -13.07 9.26
CA THR A 923 44.58 -13.84 8.02
C THR A 923 45.53 -15.06 8.12
N GLU A 924 45.35 -15.93 9.12
CA GLU A 924 46.18 -17.14 9.34
C GLU A 924 45.35 -18.43 9.55
N PHE A 925 44.33 -18.65 8.71
CA PHE A 925 43.58 -19.93 8.65
C PHE A 925 43.57 -20.61 7.27
N ASP A 926 44.45 -20.16 6.37
CA ASP A 926 44.63 -20.74 5.03
C ASP A 926 45.78 -21.79 5.01
N GLU A 927 45.71 -22.82 5.86
CA GLU A 927 46.34 -24.14 5.60
C GLU A 927 45.89 -25.24 6.61
N VAL A 928 45.30 -26.33 6.08
CA VAL A 928 45.15 -27.66 6.69
C VAL A 928 44.55 -27.74 8.12
N LEU A 929 43.22 -27.88 8.21
CA LEU A 929 42.56 -28.54 9.34
C LEU A 929 41.91 -29.87 8.91
N ASP A 930 42.16 -30.91 9.69
CA ASP A 930 41.57 -32.25 9.52
C ASP A 930 40.12 -32.25 10.05
N PRO A 931 39.11 -32.65 9.26
CA PRO A 931 37.71 -32.63 9.66
C PRO A 931 37.34 -33.63 10.77
N THR A 932 38.29 -34.43 11.27
CA THR A 932 38.08 -35.35 12.40
C THR A 932 38.41 -34.74 13.78
N PHE A 933 38.94 -33.51 13.85
CA PHE A 933 39.37 -32.91 15.12
C PHE A 933 38.23 -32.18 15.87
N VAL A 934 37.76 -32.79 16.97
CA VAL A 934 36.77 -32.19 17.88
C VAL A 934 37.48 -31.55 19.09
N PRO A 935 37.31 -30.23 19.35
CA PRO A 935 37.84 -29.60 20.56
C PRO A 935 37.23 -30.20 21.83
N LEU A 936 38.06 -30.51 22.83
CA LEU A 936 37.61 -31.22 24.03
C LEU A 936 36.98 -30.29 25.10
N GLU A 937 35.85 -30.76 25.63
CA GLU A 937 35.35 -30.57 27.01
C GLU A 937 34.83 -29.20 27.49
N TRP A 938 34.91 -28.10 26.73
CA TRP A 938 34.38 -26.79 27.20
C TRP A 938 32.86 -26.76 27.46
N TRP A 939 32.09 -27.61 26.76
CA TRP A 939 30.64 -27.78 26.97
C TRP A 939 30.26 -28.64 28.19
N ASN A 940 31.23 -29.26 28.87
CA ASN A 940 30.98 -30.13 30.04
C ASN A 940 31.00 -29.40 31.39
N ASP A 941 31.30 -28.09 31.42
CA ASP A 941 31.29 -27.31 32.67
C ASP A 941 29.85 -26.91 33.09
N GLU A 942 29.20 -27.78 33.87
CA GLU A 942 27.92 -27.50 34.51
C GLU A 942 27.93 -26.21 35.35
N ASP A 943 29.06 -25.82 35.94
CA ASP A 943 29.14 -24.67 36.87
C ASP A 943 29.23 -23.35 36.10
N PHE A 944 29.74 -23.35 34.87
CA PHE A 944 29.58 -22.24 33.92
C PHE A 944 28.13 -22.09 33.47
N LEU A 945 27.50 -23.17 32.99
CA LEU A 945 26.11 -23.15 32.52
C LEU A 945 25.12 -22.74 33.62
N ARG A 946 25.32 -23.22 34.86
CA ARG A 946 24.47 -22.87 36.03
C ARG A 946 24.59 -21.42 36.49
N ARG A 947 25.63 -20.68 36.08
CA ARG A 947 25.77 -19.24 36.37
C ARG A 947 25.00 -18.36 35.39
N LYS A 948 24.79 -18.80 34.15
CA LYS A 948 24.13 -18.00 33.10
C LYS A 948 22.59 -17.92 33.24
N PHE A 949 21.96 -18.95 33.81
CA PHE A 949 20.49 -19.06 33.87
C PHE A 949 19.88 -18.81 35.27
N ARG A 950 20.15 -17.64 35.88
CA ARG A 950 19.51 -17.23 37.14
C ARG A 950 18.96 -15.79 37.14
N ARG A 951 17.76 -15.70 36.55
CA ARG A 951 16.86 -14.53 36.41
C ARG A 951 17.24 -13.56 35.30
#